data_AF-A0A6A6KLG6-F1
#
_entry.id   AF-A0A6A6KLG6-F1
#
_cell.length_a   1.000
_cell.length_b   1.000
_cell.length_c   1.000
_cell.angle_alpha   90.00
_cell.angle_beta   90.00
_cell.angle_gamma   90.00
#
_symmetry.space_group_name_H-M   'P 1'
#
loop_
_entity.id
_entity.type
_entity.pdbx_description
1 polymer ?
#
loop_
_entity_poly.entity_id
_entity_poly.type
_entity_poly.pdbx_seq_one_letter_code
_entity_poly.pdbx_strand_id
1 'polypeptide(L)'
;MSATEPLMAGANSSDAALLQQSYSFRQFPELGWIFDELPKATIVSVSRPDTGDISPMLLSYTIELQYKQFKWRLLKKASQVLYLHFALKRRAFIEEFHDKQEQVKEWLHSLGIVDHHVAVVQDADEPDDGAVPLHQEESVRNRNVPSIAALPILRPALGGQQAISDRAKVAMQNYLNHFLGNMDIVNSREVCKFLEVSKLSFSREYGPKLKEGYVMAKHLSNISCTDANIRCCPCSLFDCCNNNWRKVWAVLKPGFLALLEDPFDTKLLDIIVFDVLPTSNGNGGSLVYLANKAKEHNPLRYSFKISSGSRSIKLRTTSSGKVKQWVTAINDAGLRPLEGWCHPHRFSSFAPPRGLTDDGSQAQWFVDGQVAFESIAFAIENAKSEIFITGWWLCPELYLRRPFQSNSISRLDSLLEAKAKQGVQIYILLYKEVAIALKINSSYSKKRLLNIHENVRVLRYPNHFSSGVYLWSHHEKLLIVDYQVCFIGGLDLCFGRYDTMEHRVGDCPPHIWPGKDYYNPRESEPNSWEDTMKDELHREKYPRMPWHDIHCALWGPACRDIARHFVQRWNHAKRSKAPNKQTIPLLMPHHHMVLPHYMGKSREIDIENKKAEKNEKDIARQDSFSLSPLQDVPLLLPQEADGLVLYSVDQKLTTEYKNENLPDQPTGFWGSFSFSFQKSKVESLVPDTPVENCVNELDSMHLQSNTHMSDEWSGTSEEDDHDVSAGEYGQVGPRTACHCQVIRSVCQWSAGASQTEESIHYAYCSLIEKAQHFIYIENQFFISGLFGDEIIQNRILDALYKRILQAHKEQKCFRVIIVIPLLPGFQGGIDDGGAATVRAIMHWQYRTISREKTSILYNLNQLLIPKTHDYISFYGLRTYGRLFDGGPIATSQVYVHSKVMIVDDRVALIGSSNINDRSLLGSRDSEIGVVIEDKEFVDSSMNGEPWKAGKFTHSLRCSLWSEHLGLDAGEIFKISDPVAETTYIDLWLTTAKENTRIYQDVFGCLPNDLIHSRAALRQSVNHWKEKLGHTTIDLGIAPEKLEFHEMERQR
;
A
#
# COMPACT_ATOMS: atom_id res chain seq x y z
N MET A 1 -24.15 35.69 -41.00
CA MET A 1 -23.89 35.43 -42.43
C MET A 1 -23.24 34.05 -42.48
N SER A 2 -23.94 32.97 -42.82
CA SER A 2 -24.39 32.57 -44.18
C SER A 2 -23.21 32.17 -45.08
N ALA A 3 -23.19 31.00 -45.74
CA ALA A 3 -24.32 30.14 -46.10
C ALA A 3 -23.96 28.63 -46.27
N THR A 4 -24.97 27.79 -46.03
CA THR A 4 -25.45 26.63 -46.84
C THR A 4 -24.56 25.45 -47.26
N GLU A 5 -25.15 24.25 -47.13
CA GLU A 5 -24.80 22.99 -47.82
C GLU A 5 -25.06 23.07 -49.35
N PRO A 6 -24.73 22.01 -50.13
CA PRO A 6 -25.75 20.98 -50.38
C PRO A 6 -25.24 19.52 -50.42
N LEU A 7 -26.18 18.58 -50.27
CA LEU A 7 -25.99 17.13 -50.47
C LEU A 7 -25.86 16.76 -51.96
N MET A 8 -25.14 15.66 -52.25
CA MET A 8 -25.51 14.70 -53.29
C MET A 8 -25.08 13.28 -52.90
N ALA A 9 -25.79 12.27 -53.39
CA ALA A 9 -25.57 10.86 -53.04
C ALA A 9 -24.97 10.05 -54.20
N GLY A 10 -24.22 9.00 -53.88
CA GLY A 10 -23.73 8.02 -54.84
C GLY A 10 -23.52 6.67 -54.15
N ALA A 11 -24.33 5.68 -54.50
CA ALA A 11 -24.21 4.32 -53.98
C ALA A 11 -23.55 3.40 -55.02
N ASN A 12 -22.73 2.46 -54.56
CA ASN A 12 -22.37 1.25 -55.30
C ASN A 12 -21.90 0.17 -54.32
N SER A 13 -22.05 -1.10 -54.70
CA SER A 13 -21.91 -2.24 -53.78
C SER A 13 -21.53 -3.54 -54.48
N SER A 14 -20.45 -4.19 -54.04
CA SER A 14 -20.29 -5.66 -54.02
C SER A 14 -19.08 -6.06 -53.14
N ASP A 15 -19.02 -7.37 -52.81
CA ASP A 15 -17.82 -8.15 -52.42
C ASP A 15 -16.99 -7.64 -51.21
N ALA A 16 -17.11 -8.13 -49.97
CA ALA A 16 -17.53 -9.40 -49.34
C ALA A 16 -16.40 -10.41 -49.04
N ALA A 17 -16.20 -10.62 -47.72
CA ALA A 17 -15.57 -11.77 -47.05
C ALA A 17 -14.09 -12.13 -47.32
N LEU A 18 -13.21 -11.87 -46.33
CA LEU A 18 -12.73 -12.92 -45.39
C LEU A 18 -11.69 -12.40 -44.39
N LEU A 19 -12.00 -12.46 -43.09
CA LEU A 19 -11.09 -12.86 -41.99
C LEU A 19 -11.88 -12.91 -40.68
N GLN A 20 -11.68 -13.95 -39.87
CA GLN A 20 -12.45 -14.18 -38.64
C GLN A 20 -11.70 -13.62 -37.41
N GLN A 21 -12.35 -12.75 -36.64
CA GLN A 21 -12.00 -12.47 -35.25
C GLN A 21 -13.23 -12.70 -34.36
N SER A 22 -13.09 -13.59 -33.37
CA SER A 22 -14.22 -14.17 -32.64
C SER A 22 -14.31 -13.72 -31.18
N TYR A 23 -14.36 -12.41 -30.92
CA TYR A 23 -14.72 -11.85 -29.60
C TYR A 23 -15.74 -10.72 -29.74
N SER A 24 -17.02 -11.07 -29.60
CA SER A 24 -18.16 -10.18 -29.84
C SER A 24 -18.52 -9.34 -28.61
N PHE A 25 -17.89 -8.18 -28.43
CA PHE A 25 -18.44 -7.10 -27.61
C PHE A 25 -19.66 -6.47 -28.30
N ARG A 26 -20.84 -7.07 -28.12
CA ARG A 26 -22.13 -6.39 -28.38
C ARG A 26 -22.55 -5.64 -27.12
N GLN A 27 -22.60 -4.31 -27.21
CA GLN A 27 -23.24 -3.48 -26.20
C GLN A 27 -24.75 -3.74 -26.19
N PHE A 28 -25.19 -4.66 -25.33
CA PHE A 28 -26.51 -4.55 -24.74
C PHE A 28 -26.45 -3.43 -23.68
N PRO A 29 -27.52 -2.64 -23.48
CA PRO A 29 -27.60 -1.77 -22.31
C PRO A 29 -27.53 -2.65 -21.07
N GLU A 30 -26.71 -2.31 -20.08
CA GLU A 30 -26.52 -3.12 -18.88
C GLU A 30 -27.86 -3.33 -18.17
N LEU A 31 -28.40 -4.55 -18.29
CA LEU A 31 -29.47 -5.03 -17.41
C LEU A 31 -28.93 -4.93 -15.99
N GLY A 32 -29.52 -4.03 -15.20
CA GLY A 32 -29.02 -3.63 -13.88
C GLY A 32 -29.16 -4.70 -12.79
N TRP A 33 -29.00 -5.96 -13.14
CA TRP A 33 -29.13 -7.14 -12.30
C TRP A 33 -28.03 -7.24 -11.24
N ILE A 34 -28.27 -8.08 -10.23
CA ILE A 34 -27.33 -8.46 -9.16
C ILE A 34 -26.89 -9.92 -9.34
N PHE A 35 -27.75 -10.75 -9.95
CA PHE A 35 -27.53 -12.12 -10.33
C PHE A 35 -27.46 -12.25 -11.86
N ASP A 36 -26.36 -12.81 -12.38
CA ASP A 36 -26.20 -13.18 -13.81
C ASP A 36 -26.42 -14.69 -14.04
N GLU A 37 -26.12 -15.53 -13.06
CA GLU A 37 -26.54 -16.93 -12.93
C GLU A 37 -27.63 -17.08 -11.84
N LEU A 38 -28.46 -18.13 -11.93
CA LEU A 38 -29.52 -18.38 -10.94
C LEU A 38 -28.92 -18.89 -9.61
N PRO A 39 -29.11 -18.18 -8.49
CA PRO A 39 -28.62 -18.62 -7.19
C PRO A 39 -29.44 -19.79 -6.64
N LYS A 40 -28.78 -20.70 -5.94
CA LYS A 40 -29.41 -21.85 -5.27
C LYS A 40 -29.75 -21.51 -3.83
N ALA A 41 -30.78 -22.15 -3.27
CA ALA A 41 -31.10 -22.04 -1.85
C ALA A 41 -31.63 -23.35 -1.28
N THR A 42 -31.32 -23.57 0.00
CA THR A 42 -31.69 -24.77 0.77
C THR A 42 -32.26 -24.34 2.12
N ILE A 43 -33.44 -24.83 2.50
CA ILE A 43 -33.93 -24.69 3.88
C ILE A 43 -33.12 -25.60 4.80
N VAL A 44 -32.32 -25.00 5.68
CA VAL A 44 -31.53 -25.73 6.67
C VAL A 44 -32.46 -26.25 7.78
N SER A 45 -33.18 -25.34 8.44
CA SER A 45 -34.08 -25.63 9.55
C SER A 45 -35.32 -24.73 9.53
N VAL A 46 -36.39 -25.19 10.16
CA VAL A 46 -37.57 -24.39 10.50
C VAL A 46 -37.71 -24.40 12.02
N SER A 47 -37.83 -23.22 12.61
CA SER A 47 -38.03 -23.03 14.04
C SER A 47 -39.37 -22.35 14.33
N ARG A 48 -39.82 -22.47 15.57
CA ARG A 48 -41.12 -22.01 16.06
C ARG A 48 -40.94 -21.45 17.47
N PRO A 49 -41.52 -20.28 17.82
CA PRO A 49 -41.46 -19.78 19.19
C PRO A 49 -42.28 -20.67 20.13
N ASP A 50 -41.86 -20.74 21.40
CA ASP A 50 -42.47 -21.59 22.45
C ASP A 50 -43.85 -21.10 22.93
N THR A 51 -44.41 -20.08 22.28
CA THR A 51 -45.78 -19.61 22.49
C THR A 51 -46.78 -20.67 22.04
N GLY A 52 -47.73 -21.05 22.92
CA GLY A 52 -48.74 -22.09 22.67
C GLY A 52 -49.79 -21.80 21.57
N ASP A 53 -49.62 -20.72 20.79
CA ASP A 53 -50.39 -20.47 19.57
C ASP A 53 -49.95 -21.47 18.48
N ILE A 54 -50.91 -22.01 17.70
CA ILE A 54 -50.68 -23.01 16.64
C ILE A 54 -50.50 -22.36 15.24
N SER A 55 -50.60 -21.03 15.15
CA SER A 55 -50.44 -20.26 13.90
C SER A 55 -49.16 -20.60 13.09
N PRO A 56 -49.27 -20.90 11.78
CA PRO A 56 -48.13 -21.06 10.87
C PRO A 56 -47.35 -19.75 10.63
N MET A 57 -47.95 -18.58 10.88
CA MET A 57 -47.31 -17.27 10.68
C MET A 57 -46.08 -17.06 11.56
N LEU A 58 -46.01 -17.80 12.68
CA LEU A 58 -44.94 -17.76 13.66
C LEU A 58 -43.70 -18.60 13.27
N LEU A 59 -43.79 -19.40 12.19
CA LEU A 59 -42.65 -20.18 11.71
C LEU A 59 -41.52 -19.28 11.19
N SER A 60 -40.29 -19.63 11.53
CA SER A 60 -39.07 -18.97 11.07
C SER A 60 -38.18 -19.95 10.31
N TYR A 61 -37.78 -19.58 9.11
CA TYR A 61 -37.01 -20.40 8.18
C TYR A 61 -35.55 -19.96 8.15
N THR A 62 -34.63 -20.88 8.42
CA THR A 62 -33.20 -20.69 8.17
C THR A 62 -32.91 -21.10 6.73
N ILE A 63 -32.70 -20.13 5.86
CA ILE A 63 -32.40 -20.30 4.44
C ILE A 63 -30.89 -20.19 4.26
N GLU A 64 -30.24 -21.22 3.73
CA GLU A 64 -28.88 -21.10 3.19
C GLU A 64 -28.97 -20.84 1.69
N LEU A 65 -28.22 -19.85 1.19
CA LEU A 65 -28.12 -19.51 -0.22
C LEU A 65 -26.69 -19.67 -0.72
N GLN A 66 -26.57 -20.06 -1.99
CA GLN A 66 -25.30 -20.15 -2.73
C GLN A 66 -25.43 -19.47 -4.10
N TYR A 67 -24.42 -18.67 -4.44
CA TYR A 67 -24.27 -18.00 -5.75
C TYR A 67 -22.78 -17.96 -6.10
N LYS A 68 -22.37 -18.54 -7.23
CA LYS A 68 -20.96 -18.78 -7.54
C LYS A 68 -20.23 -19.42 -6.34
N GLN A 69 -19.12 -18.82 -5.90
CA GLN A 69 -18.38 -19.26 -4.71
C GLN A 69 -18.92 -18.68 -3.37
N PHE A 70 -19.92 -17.80 -3.39
CA PHE A 70 -20.46 -17.18 -2.17
C PHE A 70 -21.57 -18.03 -1.54
N LYS A 71 -21.53 -18.19 -0.21
CA LYS A 71 -22.61 -18.77 0.60
C LYS A 71 -23.00 -17.81 1.73
N TRP A 72 -24.30 -17.68 2.00
CA TRP A 72 -24.81 -16.90 3.15
C TRP A 72 -26.08 -17.50 3.73
N ARG A 73 -26.38 -17.19 5.00
CA ARG A 73 -27.59 -17.66 5.70
C ARG A 73 -28.50 -16.50 6.07
N LEU A 74 -29.80 -16.69 5.88
CA LEU A 74 -30.87 -15.76 6.24
C LEU A 74 -31.83 -16.43 7.22
N LEU A 75 -32.38 -15.67 8.16
CA LEU A 75 -33.50 -16.08 9.00
C LEU A 75 -34.72 -15.24 8.65
N LYS A 76 -35.79 -15.87 8.14
CA LYS A 76 -37.00 -15.17 7.66
C LYS A 76 -38.27 -15.75 8.30
N LYS A 77 -39.17 -14.90 8.78
CA LYS A 77 -40.50 -15.29 9.28
C LYS A 77 -41.40 -15.68 8.10
N ALA A 78 -42.36 -16.58 8.31
CA ALA A 78 -43.38 -16.93 7.31
C ALA A 78 -44.11 -15.68 6.76
N SER A 79 -44.45 -14.73 7.64
CA SER A 79 -45.06 -13.43 7.28
C SER A 79 -44.24 -12.62 6.26
N GLN A 80 -42.91 -12.70 6.29
CA GLN A 80 -42.03 -11.99 5.34
C GLN A 80 -42.03 -12.65 3.95
N VAL A 81 -42.21 -13.97 3.88
CA VAL A 81 -42.35 -14.71 2.62
C VAL A 81 -43.67 -14.37 1.94
N LEU A 82 -44.73 -14.19 2.72
CA LEU A 82 -46.04 -13.76 2.23
C LEU A 82 -46.02 -12.31 1.76
N TYR A 83 -45.38 -11.41 2.50
CA TYR A 83 -45.19 -10.03 2.05
C TYR A 83 -44.44 -9.96 0.71
N LEU A 84 -43.40 -10.77 0.52
CA LEU A 84 -42.73 -10.92 -0.77
C LEU A 84 -43.70 -11.39 -1.88
N HIS A 85 -44.54 -12.38 -1.59
CA HIS A 85 -45.53 -12.88 -2.56
C HIS A 85 -46.52 -11.78 -2.99
N PHE A 86 -47.06 -11.02 -2.03
CA PHE A 86 -47.95 -9.88 -2.32
C PHE A 86 -47.24 -8.76 -3.09
N ALA A 87 -45.99 -8.45 -2.73
CA ALA A 87 -45.22 -7.39 -3.39
C ALA A 87 -44.96 -7.71 -4.88
N LEU A 88 -44.55 -8.95 -5.19
CA LEU A 88 -44.40 -9.44 -6.56
C LEU A 88 -45.72 -9.46 -7.36
N LYS A 89 -46.86 -9.53 -6.67
CA LYS A 89 -48.21 -9.60 -7.25
C LYS A 89 -48.91 -8.24 -7.41
N ARG A 90 -48.31 -7.13 -6.95
CA ARG A 90 -49.00 -5.85 -6.68
C ARG A 90 -49.69 -5.15 -7.87
N ARG A 91 -49.43 -5.56 -9.13
CA ARG A 91 -50.25 -5.19 -10.31
C ARG A 91 -51.35 -6.22 -10.61
N ALA A 92 -51.01 -7.50 -10.75
CA ALA A 92 -51.96 -8.58 -11.06
C ALA A 92 -53.12 -8.68 -10.04
N PHE A 93 -52.86 -8.39 -8.76
CA PHE A 93 -53.90 -8.37 -7.73
C PHE A 93 -54.95 -7.27 -7.91
N ILE A 94 -54.67 -6.18 -8.65
CA ILE A 94 -55.64 -5.08 -8.85
C ILE A 94 -56.67 -5.47 -9.91
N GLU A 95 -56.23 -6.16 -10.97
CA GLU A 95 -57.12 -6.74 -11.98
C GLU A 95 -57.90 -7.92 -11.38
N GLU A 96 -57.22 -8.86 -10.70
CA GLU A 96 -57.87 -10.05 -10.12
C GLU A 96 -58.78 -9.75 -8.91
N PHE A 97 -58.63 -8.59 -8.23
CA PHE A 97 -59.57 -8.15 -7.18
C PHE A 97 -60.95 -7.79 -7.72
N HIS A 98 -61.03 -7.23 -8.93
CA HIS A 98 -62.29 -6.78 -9.52
C HIS A 98 -63.20 -7.97 -9.89
N ASP A 99 -62.60 -9.09 -10.29
CA ASP A 99 -63.34 -10.28 -10.73
C ASP A 99 -63.64 -11.30 -9.61
N LYS A 100 -62.96 -11.23 -8.43
CA LYS A 100 -62.98 -12.34 -7.43
C LYS A 100 -63.10 -11.92 -5.96
N GLN A 101 -63.78 -10.82 -5.64
CA GLN A 101 -63.88 -10.33 -4.24
C GLN A 101 -64.31 -11.39 -3.20
N GLU A 102 -65.26 -12.28 -3.53
CA GLU A 102 -65.76 -13.26 -2.55
C GLU A 102 -64.76 -14.37 -2.23
N GLN A 103 -64.05 -14.91 -3.23
CA GLN A 103 -62.99 -15.90 -3.00
C GLN A 103 -61.83 -15.32 -2.18
N VAL A 104 -61.51 -14.04 -2.34
CA VAL A 104 -60.49 -13.36 -1.50
C VAL A 104 -61.00 -13.15 -0.08
N LYS A 105 -62.30 -12.88 0.13
CA LYS A 105 -62.92 -12.86 1.47
C LYS A 105 -62.85 -14.22 2.16
N GLU A 106 -63.25 -15.31 1.49
CA GLU A 106 -63.12 -16.67 2.03
C GLU A 106 -61.66 -17.01 2.35
N TRP A 107 -60.73 -16.64 1.47
CA TRP A 107 -59.30 -16.86 1.66
C TRP A 107 -58.80 -16.16 2.94
N LEU A 108 -59.15 -14.89 3.17
CA LEU A 108 -58.81 -14.14 4.39
C LEU A 108 -59.52 -14.68 5.65
N HIS A 109 -60.79 -15.09 5.55
CA HIS A 109 -61.49 -15.80 6.64
C HIS A 109 -60.75 -17.08 7.04
N SER A 110 -60.33 -17.86 6.05
CA SER A 110 -59.64 -19.14 6.23
C SER A 110 -58.19 -19.02 6.72
N LEU A 111 -57.70 -17.77 6.86
CA LEU A 111 -56.43 -17.42 7.50
C LEU A 111 -56.63 -16.86 8.91
N GLY A 112 -57.87 -16.74 9.40
CA GLY A 112 -58.21 -16.25 10.74
C GLY A 112 -58.10 -14.72 10.90
N ILE A 113 -58.06 -13.97 9.80
CA ILE A 113 -57.66 -12.54 9.82
C ILE A 113 -58.80 -11.57 10.17
N VAL A 114 -60.07 -12.01 10.10
CA VAL A 114 -61.23 -11.10 10.07
C VAL A 114 -62.01 -11.01 11.40
N ASP A 115 -62.20 -12.12 12.12
CA ASP A 115 -63.42 -12.29 12.94
C ASP A 115 -63.22 -12.32 14.47
N HIS A 116 -62.01 -12.10 15.00
CA HIS A 116 -61.75 -12.06 16.44
C HIS A 116 -60.92 -10.85 16.85
N HIS A 117 -61.25 -10.27 18.01
CA HIS A 117 -60.42 -9.27 18.72
C HIS A 117 -59.14 -9.87 19.34
N VAL A 118 -58.51 -10.84 18.67
CA VAL A 118 -57.10 -11.13 18.93
C VAL A 118 -56.31 -9.94 18.39
N ALA A 119 -55.60 -9.23 19.27
CA ALA A 119 -54.62 -8.26 18.83
C ALA A 119 -53.50 -9.00 18.10
N VAL A 120 -53.62 -9.11 16.77
CA VAL A 120 -52.47 -9.36 15.90
C VAL A 120 -51.51 -8.22 16.18
N VAL A 121 -50.52 -8.48 17.02
CA VAL A 121 -49.44 -7.55 17.27
C VAL A 121 -48.82 -7.28 15.92
N GLN A 122 -49.01 -6.05 15.43
CA GLN A 122 -48.29 -5.56 14.27
C GLN A 122 -46.82 -5.50 14.67
N ASP A 123 -46.13 -6.61 14.44
CA ASP A 123 -44.68 -6.68 14.35
C ASP A 123 -44.31 -5.61 13.31
N ALA A 124 -43.86 -4.45 13.79
CA ALA A 124 -43.69 -3.22 13.00
C ALA A 124 -42.47 -3.31 12.08
N ASP A 125 -42.24 -4.48 11.48
CA ASP A 125 -41.11 -4.82 10.63
C ASP A 125 -41.14 -4.16 9.23
N GLU A 126 -42.27 -3.48 8.92
CA GLU A 126 -42.45 -2.38 7.96
C GLU A 126 -42.26 -2.74 6.45
N PRO A 127 -42.72 -1.92 5.46
CA PRO A 127 -42.45 -0.47 5.37
C PRO A 127 -43.67 0.47 5.23
N ASP A 128 -43.49 1.70 5.72
CA ASP A 128 -44.06 2.88 5.07
C ASP A 128 -43.21 3.17 3.81
N ASP A 129 -43.70 2.72 2.66
CA ASP A 129 -43.14 3.01 1.34
C ASP A 129 -43.99 4.11 0.68
N GLY A 130 -43.64 5.37 0.97
CA GLY A 130 -44.17 6.54 0.28
C GLY A 130 -44.04 6.42 -1.24
N ALA A 131 -45.04 6.92 -1.97
CA ALA A 131 -45.25 6.58 -3.38
C ALA A 131 -44.06 6.95 -4.28
N VAL A 132 -43.41 5.93 -4.85
CA VAL A 132 -42.38 6.05 -5.90
C VAL A 132 -43.05 5.92 -7.28
N PRO A 133 -42.72 6.78 -8.27
CA PRO A 133 -43.28 6.66 -9.62
C PRO A 133 -42.97 5.32 -10.30
N LEU A 134 -43.96 4.76 -10.99
CA LEU A 134 -43.84 3.53 -11.78
C LEU A 134 -43.42 3.84 -13.22
N HIS A 135 -42.30 3.27 -13.67
CA HIS A 135 -41.89 3.25 -15.07
C HIS A 135 -41.53 1.83 -15.53
N GLN A 136 -41.62 1.62 -16.85
CA GLN A 136 -41.50 0.36 -17.60
C GLN A 136 -42.62 -0.66 -17.34
N GLU A 137 -43.39 -0.96 -18.41
CA GLU A 137 -44.62 -1.76 -18.30
C GLU A 137 -44.52 -3.17 -18.89
N GLU A 138 -43.55 -3.41 -19.78
CA GLU A 138 -43.46 -4.66 -20.56
C GLU A 138 -42.93 -5.86 -19.75
N SER A 139 -42.06 -5.64 -18.75
CA SER A 139 -41.40 -6.74 -18.00
C SER A 139 -42.31 -7.49 -16.99
N VAL A 140 -43.58 -7.12 -16.87
CA VAL A 140 -44.47 -7.63 -15.80
C VAL A 140 -44.92 -9.07 -16.05
N ARG A 141 -45.13 -9.49 -17.31
CA ARG A 141 -45.66 -10.83 -17.64
C ARG A 141 -44.72 -11.97 -17.24
N ASN A 142 -43.40 -11.78 -17.32
CA ASN A 142 -42.39 -12.79 -16.96
C ASN A 142 -42.24 -12.99 -15.44
N ARG A 143 -42.78 -12.11 -14.60
CA ARG A 143 -42.54 -12.08 -13.14
C ARG A 143 -43.59 -12.78 -12.28
N ASN A 144 -44.49 -13.54 -12.89
CA ASN A 144 -45.69 -14.07 -12.23
C ASN A 144 -45.46 -15.42 -11.53
N VAL A 145 -45.41 -15.44 -10.18
CA VAL A 145 -45.39 -16.67 -9.38
C VAL A 145 -46.82 -17.17 -9.13
N PRO A 146 -47.17 -18.45 -9.36
CA PRO A 146 -48.50 -18.97 -9.06
C PRO A 146 -48.87 -18.89 -7.56
N SER A 147 -50.06 -18.40 -7.23
CA SER A 147 -50.53 -18.28 -5.84
C SER A 147 -50.66 -19.64 -5.14
N ILE A 148 -50.86 -20.71 -5.92
CA ILE A 148 -50.83 -22.11 -5.49
C ILE A 148 -49.47 -22.50 -4.86
N ALA A 149 -48.36 -21.88 -5.25
CA ALA A 149 -47.05 -22.17 -4.66
C ALA A 149 -46.89 -21.63 -3.22
N ALA A 150 -47.65 -20.59 -2.84
CA ALA A 150 -47.59 -20.00 -1.49
C ALA A 150 -48.56 -20.68 -0.49
N LEU A 151 -49.66 -21.26 -0.98
CA LEU A 151 -50.68 -21.92 -0.15
C LEU A 151 -50.13 -23.04 0.78
N PRO A 152 -49.17 -23.90 0.36
CA PRO A 152 -48.55 -24.89 1.25
C PRO A 152 -47.77 -24.31 2.44
N ILE A 153 -47.23 -23.09 2.33
CA ILE A 153 -46.55 -22.40 3.45
C ILE A 153 -47.58 -21.90 4.47
N LEU A 154 -48.76 -21.50 4.00
CA LEU A 154 -49.85 -20.96 4.82
C LEU A 154 -50.56 -22.01 5.68
N ARG A 155 -50.62 -23.27 5.22
CA ARG A 155 -51.28 -24.37 5.92
C ARG A 155 -50.44 -25.66 5.94
N PRO A 156 -49.35 -25.74 6.71
CA PRO A 156 -48.75 -27.01 7.08
C PRO A 156 -49.81 -27.85 7.82
N ALA A 157 -50.25 -28.95 7.20
CA ALA A 157 -51.35 -29.75 7.72
C ALA A 157 -51.07 -30.28 9.14
N LEU A 158 -52.08 -30.18 10.02
CA LEU A 158 -52.03 -30.49 11.45
C LEU A 158 -51.35 -31.85 11.74
N GLY A 159 -50.57 -31.90 12.81
CA GLY A 159 -49.78 -33.07 13.21
C GLY A 159 -48.78 -32.73 14.31
N GLY A 160 -47.89 -33.68 14.62
CA GLY A 160 -46.82 -33.49 15.60
C GLY A 160 -45.79 -32.43 15.16
N GLN A 161 -45.16 -31.76 16.12
CA GLN A 161 -44.28 -30.61 15.91
C GLN A 161 -43.14 -30.85 14.89
N GLN A 162 -42.55 -32.05 14.89
CA GLN A 162 -41.49 -32.42 13.96
C GLN A 162 -42.03 -32.59 12.53
N ALA A 163 -43.15 -33.32 12.35
CA ALA A 163 -43.82 -33.49 11.06
C ALA A 163 -44.35 -32.17 10.46
N ILE A 164 -44.74 -31.20 11.30
CA ILE A 164 -45.06 -29.83 10.85
C ILE A 164 -43.81 -29.13 10.31
N SER A 165 -42.67 -29.23 11.01
CA SER A 165 -41.39 -28.65 10.58
C SER A 165 -40.93 -29.21 9.24
N ASP A 166 -40.96 -30.53 9.07
CA ASP A 166 -40.53 -31.18 7.82
C ASP A 166 -41.46 -30.85 6.63
N ARG A 167 -42.78 -30.80 6.86
CA ARG A 167 -43.75 -30.35 5.85
C ARG A 167 -43.53 -28.88 5.46
N ALA A 168 -43.33 -28.01 6.44
CA ALA A 168 -43.05 -26.59 6.21
C ALA A 168 -41.71 -26.39 5.47
N LYS A 169 -40.69 -27.20 5.77
CA LYS A 169 -39.39 -27.23 5.09
C LYS A 169 -39.55 -27.55 3.60
N VAL A 170 -40.29 -28.60 3.25
CA VAL A 170 -40.55 -28.97 1.84
C VAL A 170 -41.43 -27.93 1.12
N ALA A 171 -42.50 -27.44 1.77
CA ALA A 171 -43.37 -26.40 1.22
C ALA A 171 -42.59 -25.12 0.88
N MET A 172 -41.78 -24.64 1.81
CA MET A 172 -40.94 -23.46 1.63
C MET A 172 -39.85 -23.70 0.57
N GLN A 173 -39.21 -24.87 0.54
CA GLN A 173 -38.22 -25.20 -0.49
C GLN A 173 -38.82 -25.16 -1.89
N ASN A 174 -40.01 -25.74 -2.08
CA ASN A 174 -40.71 -25.69 -3.36
C ASN A 174 -41.05 -24.25 -3.77
N TYR A 175 -41.41 -23.39 -2.82
CA TYR A 175 -41.65 -21.97 -3.09
C TYR A 175 -40.36 -21.21 -3.46
N LEU A 176 -39.23 -21.45 -2.76
CA LEU A 176 -37.92 -20.90 -3.14
C LEU A 176 -37.58 -21.23 -4.59
N ASN A 177 -37.75 -22.49 -4.98
CA ASN A 177 -37.43 -22.97 -6.33
C ASN A 177 -38.20 -22.22 -7.44
N HIS A 178 -39.44 -21.75 -7.17
CA HIS A 178 -40.23 -21.01 -8.16
C HIS A 178 -39.68 -19.61 -8.46
N PHE A 179 -39.13 -18.90 -7.45
CA PHE A 179 -38.64 -17.53 -7.64
C PHE A 179 -37.13 -17.44 -7.90
N LEU A 180 -36.36 -18.43 -7.42
CA LEU A 180 -34.94 -18.56 -7.76
C LEU A 180 -34.71 -19.25 -9.12
N GLY A 181 -35.74 -19.88 -9.70
CA GLY A 181 -35.70 -20.49 -11.03
C GLY A 181 -35.88 -19.51 -12.21
N ASN A 182 -36.00 -18.21 -11.97
CA ASN A 182 -36.32 -17.20 -12.99
C ASN A 182 -35.51 -15.91 -12.79
N MET A 183 -34.80 -15.49 -13.84
CA MET A 183 -33.85 -14.37 -13.79
C MET A 183 -34.54 -13.00 -13.63
N ASP A 184 -35.70 -12.80 -14.26
CA ASP A 184 -36.51 -11.58 -14.14
C ASP A 184 -37.10 -11.43 -12.74
N ILE A 185 -37.36 -12.55 -12.04
CA ILE A 185 -37.90 -12.57 -10.68
C ILE A 185 -36.79 -12.40 -9.65
N VAL A 186 -35.68 -13.14 -9.77
CA VAL A 186 -34.60 -13.09 -8.75
C VAL A 186 -33.89 -11.74 -8.71
N ASN A 187 -33.87 -11.01 -9.83
CA ASN A 187 -33.38 -9.64 -9.94
C ASN A 187 -34.46 -8.55 -9.73
N SER A 188 -35.68 -8.92 -9.29
CA SER A 188 -36.67 -7.93 -8.87
C SER A 188 -36.21 -7.19 -7.60
N ARG A 189 -36.64 -5.93 -7.43
CA ARG A 189 -36.28 -5.13 -6.26
C ARG A 189 -36.75 -5.81 -4.97
N GLU A 190 -37.89 -6.48 -5.04
CA GLU A 190 -38.58 -7.16 -3.94
C GLU A 190 -37.80 -8.40 -3.50
N VAL A 191 -37.35 -9.25 -4.44
CA VAL A 191 -36.55 -10.44 -4.13
C VAL A 191 -35.14 -10.07 -3.67
N CYS A 192 -34.45 -9.10 -4.30
CA CYS A 192 -33.13 -8.68 -3.84
C CYS A 192 -33.16 -8.10 -2.41
N LYS A 193 -34.19 -7.30 -2.09
CA LYS A 193 -34.44 -6.82 -0.71
C LYS A 193 -34.70 -7.97 0.26
N PHE A 194 -35.51 -8.96 -0.13
CA PHE A 194 -35.77 -10.16 0.69
C PHE A 194 -34.50 -10.98 0.92
N LEU A 195 -33.68 -11.20 -0.10
CA LEU A 195 -32.42 -11.97 -0.02
C LEU A 195 -31.28 -11.23 0.70
N GLU A 196 -31.50 -9.98 1.12
CA GLU A 196 -30.48 -9.09 1.70
C GLU A 196 -29.25 -8.98 0.79
N VAL A 197 -29.44 -8.70 -0.51
CA VAL A 197 -28.36 -8.50 -1.50
C VAL A 197 -28.37 -7.12 -2.15
N SER A 198 -27.20 -6.70 -2.62
CA SER A 198 -26.93 -5.50 -3.42
C SER A 198 -25.88 -5.82 -4.51
N LYS A 199 -25.62 -4.88 -5.43
CA LYS A 199 -24.51 -5.03 -6.39
C LYS A 199 -23.15 -5.26 -5.71
N LEU A 200 -22.95 -4.74 -4.49
CA LEU A 200 -21.72 -4.93 -3.72
C LEU A 200 -21.65 -6.29 -2.97
N SER A 201 -22.73 -7.07 -2.91
CA SER A 201 -22.74 -8.39 -2.22
C SER A 201 -21.63 -9.30 -2.72
N PHE A 202 -21.47 -9.38 -4.04
CA PHE A 202 -20.70 -10.41 -4.74
C PHE A 202 -19.44 -9.87 -5.46
N SER A 203 -19.17 -8.58 -5.34
CA SER A 203 -17.84 -7.99 -5.54
C SER A 203 -16.75 -8.80 -4.82
N ARG A 204 -15.85 -9.41 -5.59
CA ARG A 204 -14.72 -10.21 -5.09
C ARG A 204 -13.69 -9.33 -4.40
N GLU A 205 -13.47 -8.15 -4.97
CA GLU A 205 -12.58 -7.07 -4.54
C GLU A 205 -12.90 -6.54 -3.12
N TYR A 206 -14.14 -6.66 -2.65
CA TYR A 206 -14.55 -6.27 -1.29
C TYR A 206 -14.70 -7.44 -0.30
N GLY A 207 -14.36 -8.66 -0.72
CA GLY A 207 -14.39 -9.84 0.14
C GLY A 207 -15.79 -10.45 0.35
N PRO A 208 -15.91 -11.42 1.28
CA PRO A 208 -17.12 -12.21 1.46
C PRO A 208 -18.34 -11.36 1.81
N LYS A 209 -19.51 -11.85 1.39
CA LYS A 209 -20.81 -11.24 1.71
C LYS A 209 -21.13 -11.45 3.19
N LEU A 210 -21.27 -10.38 3.97
CA LEU A 210 -21.77 -10.42 5.34
C LEU A 210 -23.24 -9.95 5.37
N LYS A 211 -23.62 -9.17 6.39
CA LYS A 211 -25.00 -8.67 6.57
C LYS A 211 -25.29 -7.42 5.73
N GLU A 212 -26.49 -7.35 5.18
CA GLU A 212 -26.98 -6.18 4.46
C GLU A 212 -28.42 -5.86 4.85
N GLY A 213 -28.94 -4.71 4.41
CA GLY A 213 -30.36 -4.35 4.55
C GLY A 213 -30.61 -2.88 4.83
N TYR A 214 -31.86 -2.45 4.73
CA TYR A 214 -32.23 -1.07 5.07
C TYR A 214 -32.05 -0.75 6.56
N VAL A 215 -31.48 0.42 6.81
CA VAL A 215 -31.40 1.09 8.11
C VAL A 215 -31.80 2.56 7.94
N MET A 216 -32.23 3.21 9.01
CA MET A 216 -32.38 4.66 9.03
C MET A 216 -31.08 5.28 9.57
N ALA A 217 -30.42 6.13 8.80
CA ALA A 217 -29.16 6.79 9.19
C ALA A 217 -29.36 8.28 9.51
N LYS A 218 -28.80 8.75 10.64
CA LYS A 218 -28.82 10.17 11.02
C LYS A 218 -27.60 10.92 10.48
N HIS A 219 -27.78 12.19 10.11
CA HIS A 219 -26.70 13.12 9.71
C HIS A 219 -25.87 12.67 8.48
N LEU A 220 -26.52 12.05 7.50
CA LEU A 220 -26.05 12.15 6.11
C LEU A 220 -26.32 13.58 5.63
N SER A 221 -25.36 14.21 4.94
CA SER A 221 -25.55 15.56 4.39
C SER A 221 -26.77 15.60 3.46
N ASN A 222 -27.64 16.60 3.62
CA ASN A 222 -28.73 16.82 2.68
C ASN A 222 -28.13 17.08 1.29
N ILE A 223 -28.36 16.15 0.37
CA ILE A 223 -28.28 16.42 -1.06
C ILE A 223 -29.42 17.40 -1.35
N SER A 224 -29.09 18.56 -1.90
CA SER A 224 -30.08 19.58 -2.24
C SER A 224 -30.98 19.07 -3.36
N CYS A 225 -32.25 18.78 -3.04
CA CYS A 225 -33.28 18.67 -4.07
C CYS A 225 -33.40 20.02 -4.77
N THR A 226 -33.18 20.04 -6.08
CA THR A 226 -33.37 21.22 -6.93
C THR A 226 -34.86 21.40 -7.25
N ASP A 227 -35.67 21.66 -6.22
CA ASP A 227 -37.09 22.01 -6.35
C ASP A 227 -37.53 22.89 -5.18
N ALA A 228 -37.05 24.14 -5.17
CA ALA A 228 -37.36 25.13 -4.15
C ALA A 228 -38.61 25.96 -4.53
N ASN A 229 -39.82 25.38 -4.47
CA ASN A 229 -41.04 26.16 -4.73
C ASN A 229 -42.36 25.65 -4.07
N ILE A 230 -42.34 25.23 -2.80
CA ILE A 230 -43.55 25.19 -1.96
C ILE A 230 -43.34 25.99 -0.67
N ARG A 231 -44.06 27.10 -0.53
CA ARG A 231 -44.18 27.86 0.73
C ARG A 231 -45.15 27.16 1.66
N CYS A 232 -44.77 26.98 2.92
CA CYS A 232 -45.69 26.72 4.04
C CYS A 232 -45.33 27.60 5.26
N CYS A 233 -46.32 27.80 6.14
CA CYS A 233 -46.39 28.95 7.05
C CYS A 233 -45.40 28.95 8.24
N PRO A 234 -45.07 30.13 8.79
CA PRO A 234 -44.26 30.25 10.01
C PRO A 234 -45.09 30.02 11.28
N CYS A 235 -44.85 28.92 11.98
CA CYS A 235 -45.46 28.63 13.28
C CYS A 235 -44.37 28.28 14.33
N SER A 236 -43.94 29.28 15.10
CA SER A 236 -42.81 29.21 16.04
C SER A 236 -43.12 28.49 17.37
N LEU A 237 -43.92 27.42 17.35
CA LEU A 237 -44.36 26.67 18.54
C LEU A 237 -44.17 25.14 18.45
N PHE A 238 -43.58 24.62 17.37
CA PHE A 238 -43.22 23.21 17.24
C PHE A 238 -41.79 23.02 16.70
N ASP A 239 -40.80 22.94 17.60
CA ASP A 239 -39.41 22.59 17.27
C ASP A 239 -39.22 21.07 17.03
N CYS A 240 -40.19 20.44 16.36
CA CYS A 240 -40.32 18.98 16.25
C CYS A 240 -39.85 18.41 14.90
N CYS A 241 -39.65 19.27 13.90
CA CYS A 241 -39.61 18.90 12.48
C CYS A 241 -38.20 18.96 11.83
N ASN A 242 -37.14 18.64 12.58
CA ASN A 242 -35.77 18.53 12.06
C ASN A 242 -35.17 17.11 12.24
N ASN A 243 -35.99 16.08 11.99
CA ASN A 243 -35.61 14.67 12.08
C ASN A 243 -34.86 14.22 10.80
N ASN A 244 -33.62 14.68 10.62
CA ASN A 244 -32.75 14.30 9.49
C ASN A 244 -32.26 12.84 9.61
N TRP A 245 -33.16 11.90 9.31
CA TRP A 245 -32.97 10.46 9.22
C TRP A 245 -33.35 9.98 7.80
N ARG A 246 -32.41 9.35 7.08
CA ARG A 246 -32.63 8.84 5.72
C ARG A 246 -32.67 7.32 5.71
N LYS A 247 -33.61 6.72 4.97
CA LYS A 247 -33.67 5.29 4.65
C LYS A 247 -32.52 4.99 3.68
N VAL A 248 -31.61 4.08 4.06
CA VAL A 248 -30.39 3.76 3.29
C VAL A 248 -30.11 2.27 3.36
N TRP A 249 -29.54 1.70 2.30
CA TRP A 249 -29.12 0.31 2.28
C TRP A 249 -27.71 0.18 2.87
N ALA A 250 -27.58 -0.52 4.00
CA ALA A 250 -26.29 -0.78 4.63
C ALA A 250 -25.68 -2.08 4.09
N VAL A 251 -24.38 -2.04 3.77
CA VAL A 251 -23.60 -3.18 3.29
C VAL A 251 -22.41 -3.41 4.20
N LEU A 252 -22.40 -4.52 4.93
CA LEU A 252 -21.27 -4.94 5.76
C LEU A 252 -20.31 -5.84 4.99
N LYS A 253 -19.02 -5.51 5.05
CA LYS A 253 -17.89 -6.33 4.60
C LYS A 253 -16.87 -6.41 5.75
N PRO A 254 -15.92 -7.37 5.76
CA PRO A 254 -15.02 -7.57 6.90
C PRO A 254 -14.22 -6.32 7.31
N GLY A 255 -13.89 -5.45 6.36
CA GLY A 255 -13.10 -4.24 6.63
C GLY A 255 -13.88 -2.93 6.76
N PHE A 256 -15.20 -2.91 6.52
CA PHE A 256 -15.99 -1.67 6.49
C PHE A 256 -17.52 -1.90 6.50
N LEU A 257 -18.27 -0.85 6.90
CA LEU A 257 -19.69 -0.71 6.60
C LEU A 257 -19.90 0.43 5.59
N ALA A 258 -20.44 0.11 4.41
CA ALA A 258 -20.86 1.06 3.39
C ALA A 258 -22.36 1.37 3.50
N LEU A 259 -22.76 2.58 3.10
CA LEU A 259 -24.15 3.02 3.00
C LEU A 259 -24.46 3.47 1.56
N LEU A 260 -25.45 2.85 0.94
CA LEU A 260 -25.99 3.14 -0.39
C LEU A 260 -27.40 3.75 -0.26
N GLU A 261 -27.91 4.33 -1.34
CA GLU A 261 -29.30 4.78 -1.41
C GLU A 261 -30.25 3.57 -1.57
N ASP A 262 -30.03 2.75 -2.58
CA ASP A 262 -30.75 1.50 -2.85
C ASP A 262 -29.77 0.34 -3.22
N PRO A 263 -30.12 -0.94 -2.97
CA PRO A 263 -29.23 -2.09 -3.29
C PRO A 263 -28.77 -2.20 -4.75
N PHE A 264 -29.42 -1.52 -5.71
CA PHE A 264 -29.03 -1.53 -7.12
C PHE A 264 -28.06 -0.39 -7.50
N ASP A 265 -27.72 0.48 -6.55
CA ASP A 265 -26.70 1.53 -6.71
C ASP A 265 -25.29 1.01 -6.42
N THR A 266 -24.29 1.64 -7.04
CA THR A 266 -22.85 1.45 -6.74
C THR A 266 -22.24 2.66 -6.01
N LYS A 267 -22.99 3.75 -5.86
CA LYS A 267 -22.51 5.06 -5.37
C LYS A 267 -22.69 5.20 -3.85
N LEU A 268 -21.59 5.37 -3.12
CA LEU A 268 -21.60 5.58 -1.67
C LEU A 268 -22.28 6.90 -1.26
N LEU A 269 -23.12 6.81 -0.22
CA LEU A 269 -23.59 7.95 0.57
C LEU A 269 -22.62 8.25 1.74
N ASP A 270 -22.21 7.22 2.49
CA ASP A 270 -21.10 7.28 3.45
C ASP A 270 -20.45 5.89 3.64
N ILE A 271 -19.29 5.84 4.28
CA ILE A 271 -18.57 4.58 4.61
C ILE A 271 -17.82 4.70 5.94
N ILE A 272 -17.97 3.71 6.83
CA ILE A 272 -17.10 3.53 7.99
C ILE A 272 -16.11 2.41 7.67
N VAL A 273 -14.88 2.79 7.32
CA VAL A 273 -13.74 1.87 7.30
C VAL A 273 -13.39 1.53 8.75
N PHE A 274 -13.16 0.25 9.04
CA PHE A 274 -12.79 -0.17 10.38
C PHE A 274 -11.29 -0.01 10.63
N ASP A 275 -10.94 0.59 11.76
CA ASP A 275 -9.58 0.87 12.22
C ASP A 275 -9.25 0.01 13.45
N VAL A 276 -7.99 0.02 13.91
CA VAL A 276 -7.55 -0.73 15.10
C VAL A 276 -8.35 -0.30 16.33
N LEU A 277 -8.84 -1.29 17.09
CA LEU A 277 -9.61 -1.07 18.31
C LEU A 277 -8.68 -0.81 19.49
N PRO A 278 -8.95 0.21 20.34
CA PRO A 278 -8.15 0.46 21.53
C PRO A 278 -8.15 -0.72 22.49
N THR A 279 -6.96 -1.11 22.97
CA THR A 279 -6.79 -2.06 24.06
C THR A 279 -7.44 -1.53 25.34
N SER A 280 -8.15 -2.38 26.09
CA SER A 280 -8.78 -1.96 27.35
C SER A 280 -7.72 -1.71 28.42
N ASN A 281 -7.51 -0.45 28.79
CA ASN A 281 -6.68 -0.07 29.94
C ASN A 281 -7.10 -0.85 31.20
N GLY A 282 -6.11 -1.28 32.01
CA GLY A 282 -6.21 -2.39 32.97
C GLY A 282 -7.23 -2.31 34.13
N ASN A 283 -8.12 -1.31 34.16
CA ASN A 283 -9.22 -1.23 35.12
C ASN A 283 -10.54 -1.73 34.49
N GLY A 284 -10.87 -3.00 34.70
CA GLY A 284 -12.27 -3.44 34.73
C GLY A 284 -12.98 -3.68 33.38
N GLY A 285 -12.31 -4.28 32.40
CA GLY A 285 -12.96 -5.25 31.49
C GLY A 285 -14.17 -4.78 30.68
N SER A 286 -14.04 -3.70 29.90
CA SER A 286 -14.99 -3.39 28.82
C SER A 286 -14.26 -3.44 27.46
N LEU A 287 -14.55 -4.47 26.66
CA LEU A 287 -14.02 -4.62 25.31
C LEU A 287 -14.53 -3.48 24.43
N VAL A 288 -13.65 -2.81 23.66
CA VAL A 288 -14.06 -1.69 22.81
C VAL A 288 -14.71 -2.21 21.53
N TYR A 289 -16.03 -2.30 21.52
CA TYR A 289 -16.82 -2.76 20.37
C TYR A 289 -17.05 -1.67 19.31
N LEU A 290 -16.90 -2.01 18.03
CA LEU A 290 -17.25 -1.15 16.88
C LEU A 290 -18.70 -0.66 16.95
N ALA A 291 -19.64 -1.54 17.31
CA ALA A 291 -21.07 -1.27 17.40
C ALA A 291 -21.60 -1.47 18.82
N ASN A 292 -22.40 -0.51 19.29
CA ASN A 292 -23.03 -0.54 20.60
C ASN A 292 -24.50 -0.11 20.52
N LYS A 293 -25.36 -0.71 21.36
CA LYS A 293 -26.79 -0.34 21.45
C LYS A 293 -26.91 1.08 22.01
N ALA A 294 -27.69 1.93 21.36
CA ALA A 294 -27.88 3.31 21.78
C ALA A 294 -29.28 3.49 22.38
N LYS A 295 -29.34 3.95 23.63
CA LYS A 295 -30.60 4.32 24.29
C LYS A 295 -31.22 5.54 23.55
N GLU A 296 -32.55 5.58 23.49
CA GLU A 296 -33.31 6.75 23.06
C GLU A 296 -34.32 7.13 24.17
N HIS A 297 -34.75 8.40 24.21
CA HIS A 297 -35.83 8.84 25.10
C HIS A 297 -37.19 8.23 24.75
N ASN A 298 -37.40 7.81 23.49
CA ASN A 298 -38.59 7.09 23.07
C ASN A 298 -38.30 5.58 23.05
N PRO A 299 -38.98 4.75 23.87
CA PRO A 299 -38.71 3.32 23.98
C PRO A 299 -39.10 2.51 22.72
N LEU A 300 -39.90 3.07 21.82
CA LEU A 300 -40.29 2.47 20.55
C LEU A 300 -39.23 2.69 19.45
N ARG A 301 -38.15 3.44 19.72
CA ARG A 301 -37.09 3.76 18.74
C ARG A 301 -35.82 2.97 18.99
N TYR A 302 -35.69 1.82 18.32
CA TYR A 302 -34.53 0.94 18.47
C TYR A 302 -33.34 1.46 17.64
N SER A 303 -32.23 1.75 18.32
CA SER A 303 -31.07 2.40 17.71
C SER A 303 -29.73 1.82 18.17
N PHE A 304 -28.71 1.97 17.34
CA PHE A 304 -27.32 1.64 17.66
C PHE A 304 -26.36 2.71 17.14
N LYS A 305 -25.18 2.76 17.76
CA LYS A 305 -24.08 3.66 17.42
C LYS A 305 -22.92 2.81 16.95
N ILE A 306 -22.38 3.11 15.77
CA ILE A 306 -21.09 2.56 15.30
C ILE A 306 -20.04 3.63 15.54
N SER A 307 -18.85 3.25 15.98
CA SER A 307 -17.69 4.14 16.12
C SER A 307 -16.43 3.43 15.64
N SER A 308 -15.61 4.08 14.82
CA SER A 308 -14.29 3.61 14.44
C SER A 308 -13.46 4.82 13.99
N GLY A 309 -12.27 4.98 14.57
CA GLY A 309 -11.52 6.23 14.43
C GLY A 309 -12.28 7.43 14.99
N SER A 310 -12.06 8.58 14.36
CA SER A 310 -12.82 9.83 14.57
C SER A 310 -14.27 9.78 14.05
N ARG A 311 -14.67 8.70 13.34
CA ARG A 311 -16.01 8.56 12.78
C ARG A 311 -16.94 7.85 13.76
N SER A 312 -18.15 8.39 13.87
CA SER A 312 -19.29 7.66 14.44
C SER A 312 -20.58 8.04 13.73
N ILE A 313 -21.47 7.06 13.57
CA ILE A 313 -22.82 7.25 13.05
C ILE A 313 -23.85 6.60 13.97
N LYS A 314 -25.05 7.17 14.03
CA LYS A 314 -26.20 6.58 14.70
C LYS A 314 -27.19 6.03 13.67
N LEU A 315 -27.53 4.75 13.81
CA LEU A 315 -28.46 4.02 12.96
C LEU A 315 -29.70 3.58 13.77
N ARG A 316 -30.83 3.41 13.10
CA ARG A 316 -32.11 2.92 13.64
C ARG A 316 -32.66 1.79 12.79
N THR A 317 -33.41 0.89 13.42
CA THR A 317 -34.12 -0.25 12.78
C THR A 317 -35.48 -0.48 13.42
N THR A 318 -36.37 -1.20 12.74
CA THR A 318 -37.76 -1.44 13.20
C THR A 318 -37.89 -2.15 14.55
N SER A 319 -36.94 -2.99 14.95
CA SER A 319 -37.06 -3.79 16.17
C SER A 319 -35.74 -3.93 16.96
N SER A 320 -35.87 -4.15 18.27
CA SER A 320 -34.76 -4.49 19.18
C SER A 320 -34.03 -5.77 18.74
N GLY A 321 -34.72 -6.70 18.06
CA GLY A 321 -34.15 -7.88 17.43
C GLY A 321 -33.17 -7.53 16.31
N LYS A 322 -33.59 -6.68 15.36
CA LYS A 322 -32.71 -6.20 14.27
C LYS A 322 -31.51 -5.41 14.82
N VAL A 323 -31.69 -4.62 15.89
CA VAL A 323 -30.56 -3.96 16.59
C VAL A 323 -29.55 -4.97 17.14
N LYS A 324 -30.01 -6.04 17.83
CA LYS A 324 -29.10 -7.10 18.32
C LYS A 324 -28.31 -7.72 17.16
N GLN A 325 -29.00 -8.12 16.08
CA GLN A 325 -28.38 -8.76 14.91
C GLN A 325 -27.32 -7.87 14.25
N TRP A 326 -27.61 -6.58 14.03
CA TRP A 326 -26.63 -5.65 13.44
C TRP A 326 -25.43 -5.40 14.35
N VAL A 327 -25.65 -5.20 15.65
CA VAL A 327 -24.56 -4.99 16.62
C VAL A 327 -23.65 -6.22 16.69
N THR A 328 -24.21 -7.42 16.78
CA THR A 328 -23.44 -8.68 16.73
C THR A 328 -22.68 -8.80 15.42
N ALA A 329 -23.34 -8.70 14.25
CA ALA A 329 -22.67 -8.88 12.96
C ALA A 329 -21.51 -7.89 12.72
N ILE A 330 -21.65 -6.63 13.13
CA ILE A 330 -20.58 -5.63 12.98
C ILE A 330 -19.41 -5.91 13.93
N ASN A 331 -19.69 -6.33 15.17
CA ASN A 331 -18.65 -6.67 16.12
C ASN A 331 -17.93 -7.97 15.74
N ASP A 332 -18.65 -8.98 15.26
CA ASP A 332 -18.07 -10.22 14.73
C ASP A 332 -17.18 -9.95 13.50
N ALA A 333 -17.59 -9.04 12.61
CA ALA A 333 -16.82 -8.64 11.43
C ALA A 333 -15.53 -7.87 11.77
N GLY A 334 -15.49 -7.14 12.87
CA GLY A 334 -14.25 -6.53 13.38
C GLY A 334 -13.37 -7.53 14.15
N LEU A 335 -13.98 -8.37 14.98
CA LEU A 335 -13.25 -9.32 15.82
C LEU A 335 -12.74 -10.56 15.08
N ARG A 336 -13.26 -10.88 13.88
CA ARG A 336 -12.90 -12.08 13.12
C ARG A 336 -12.67 -11.82 11.62
N PRO A 337 -11.67 -12.48 11.02
CA PRO A 337 -10.68 -13.36 11.66
C PRO A 337 -9.61 -12.52 12.40
N LEU A 338 -8.64 -13.16 13.06
CA LEU A 338 -7.67 -12.45 13.92
C LEU A 338 -6.68 -11.61 13.11
N GLU A 339 -6.48 -11.95 11.84
CA GLU A 339 -5.68 -11.27 10.83
C GLU A 339 -6.36 -9.98 10.31
N GLY A 340 -7.54 -9.65 10.82
CA GLY A 340 -8.30 -8.45 10.47
C GLY A 340 -7.70 -7.15 11.04
N TRP A 341 -7.97 -6.04 10.35
CA TRP A 341 -7.43 -4.70 10.64
C TRP A 341 -7.94 -4.03 11.94
N CYS A 342 -8.79 -4.68 12.72
CA CYS A 342 -9.25 -4.17 14.02
C CYS A 342 -8.38 -4.61 15.20
N HIS A 343 -7.50 -5.59 15.00
CA HIS A 343 -6.53 -6.03 16.00
C HIS A 343 -5.19 -5.32 15.78
N PRO A 344 -4.43 -4.98 16.85
CA PRO A 344 -3.04 -4.56 16.72
C PRO A 344 -2.15 -5.77 16.43
N HIS A 345 -1.31 -5.67 15.39
CA HIS A 345 -0.43 -6.74 14.93
C HIS A 345 1.00 -6.59 15.47
N ARG A 346 1.97 -7.33 14.91
CA ARG A 346 3.40 -7.15 15.21
C ARG A 346 3.79 -5.67 15.08
N PHE A 347 4.60 -5.18 16.02
CA PHE A 347 4.93 -3.74 16.18
C PHE A 347 3.73 -2.81 16.42
N SER A 348 2.59 -3.34 16.89
CA SER A 348 1.33 -2.60 17.05
C SER A 348 0.77 -2.02 15.73
N SER A 349 1.14 -2.58 14.58
CA SER A 349 0.66 -2.13 13.27
C SER A 349 -0.82 -2.45 13.04
N PHE A 350 -1.50 -1.65 12.22
CA PHE A 350 -2.81 -1.98 11.65
C PHE A 350 -2.82 -3.14 10.66
N ALA A 351 -1.64 -3.56 10.17
CA ALA A 351 -1.47 -4.61 9.17
C ALA A 351 -0.65 -5.79 9.74
N PRO A 352 -1.12 -7.04 9.61
CA PRO A 352 -0.32 -8.23 9.91
C PRO A 352 0.81 -8.43 8.87
N PRO A 353 1.83 -9.24 9.18
CA PRO A 353 2.79 -9.72 8.20
C PRO A 353 2.12 -10.51 7.06
N ARG A 354 2.65 -10.36 5.85
CA ARG A 354 2.21 -11.02 4.60
C ARG A 354 3.24 -12.03 4.09
N GLY A 355 2.91 -12.82 3.07
CA GLY A 355 3.81 -13.81 2.50
C GLY A 355 4.08 -15.04 3.39
N LEU A 356 3.43 -15.11 4.57
CA LEU A 356 3.42 -16.26 5.49
C LEU A 356 2.82 -17.52 4.86
N THR A 357 1.97 -17.32 3.84
CA THR A 357 1.52 -18.32 2.88
C THR A 357 1.81 -17.80 1.48
N ASP A 358 1.64 -18.63 0.46
CA ASP A 358 1.88 -18.23 -0.93
C ASP A 358 0.71 -17.38 -1.46
N ASP A 359 0.68 -16.14 -0.99
CA ASP A 359 -0.37 -15.13 -1.19
C ASP A 359 -0.03 -14.09 -2.27
N GLY A 360 1.13 -14.25 -2.93
CA GLY A 360 1.65 -13.31 -3.94
C GLY A 360 2.42 -12.11 -3.37
N SER A 361 2.78 -12.11 -2.09
CA SER A 361 3.65 -11.06 -1.52
C SER A 361 5.08 -11.17 -2.03
N GLN A 362 5.47 -10.19 -2.82
CA GLN A 362 6.83 -10.01 -3.35
C GLN A 362 7.27 -8.57 -3.13
N ALA A 363 8.59 -8.36 -3.08
CA ALA A 363 9.21 -7.05 -3.00
C ALA A 363 10.34 -6.91 -4.03
N GLN A 364 10.58 -5.68 -4.47
CA GLN A 364 11.71 -5.30 -5.32
C GLN A 364 12.22 -3.92 -4.86
N TRP A 365 13.53 -3.73 -4.72
CA TRP A 365 14.12 -2.44 -4.33
C TRP A 365 14.65 -1.65 -5.53
N PHE A 366 14.76 -0.34 -5.35
CA PHE A 366 15.31 0.62 -6.29
C PHE A 366 16.21 1.61 -5.54
N VAL A 367 17.41 1.86 -6.09
CA VAL A 367 18.31 2.92 -5.66
C VAL A 367 18.21 4.09 -6.64
N ASP A 368 18.15 5.30 -6.11
CA ASP A 368 17.99 6.58 -6.82
C ASP A 368 16.71 6.75 -7.66
N GLY A 369 16.55 7.98 -8.16
CA GLY A 369 15.38 8.42 -8.91
C GLY A 369 15.24 7.80 -10.30
N GLN A 370 16.33 7.51 -11.02
CA GLN A 370 16.27 7.04 -12.41
C GLN A 370 15.39 5.79 -12.57
N VAL A 371 15.80 4.69 -11.97
CA VAL A 371 15.16 3.39 -12.17
C VAL A 371 13.83 3.27 -11.42
N ALA A 372 13.69 3.97 -10.29
CA ALA A 372 12.44 4.08 -9.56
C ALA A 372 11.37 4.84 -10.38
N PHE A 373 11.72 5.97 -10.99
CA PHE A 373 10.78 6.75 -11.80
C PHE A 373 10.47 6.10 -13.15
N GLU A 374 11.42 5.40 -13.77
CA GLU A 374 11.16 4.57 -14.95
C GLU A 374 10.16 3.43 -14.64
N SER A 375 10.36 2.71 -13.53
CA SER A 375 9.45 1.66 -13.07
C SER A 375 8.05 2.19 -12.73
N ILE A 376 7.97 3.40 -12.14
CA ILE A 376 6.72 4.10 -11.90
C ILE A 376 6.04 4.54 -13.20
N ALA A 377 6.80 5.01 -14.20
CA ALA A 377 6.26 5.36 -15.51
C ALA A 377 5.62 4.14 -16.18
N PHE A 378 6.33 3.01 -16.21
CA PHE A 378 5.83 1.74 -16.75
C PHE A 378 4.56 1.27 -16.02
N ALA A 379 4.49 1.40 -14.70
CA ALA A 379 3.29 1.05 -13.93
C ALA A 379 2.10 1.97 -14.27
N ILE A 380 2.32 3.28 -14.43
CA ILE A 380 1.27 4.22 -14.87
C ILE A 380 0.79 3.86 -16.28
N GLU A 381 1.71 3.62 -17.22
CA GLU A 381 1.41 3.24 -18.60
C GLU A 381 0.54 1.97 -18.68
N ASN A 382 0.75 1.00 -17.78
CA ASN A 382 0.01 -0.25 -17.73
C ASN A 382 -1.32 -0.20 -16.95
N ALA A 383 -1.63 0.88 -16.21
CA ALA A 383 -2.82 0.99 -15.36
C ALA A 383 -4.15 0.81 -16.12
N LYS A 384 -5.15 0.19 -15.49
CA LYS A 384 -6.42 -0.22 -16.13
C LYS A 384 -7.67 0.26 -15.39
N SER A 385 -7.60 0.58 -14.09
CA SER A 385 -8.77 1.01 -13.31
C SER A 385 -8.51 2.21 -12.41
N GLU A 386 -7.57 2.15 -11.46
CA GLU A 386 -7.34 3.19 -10.46
C GLU A 386 -5.85 3.47 -10.21
N ILE A 387 -5.47 4.76 -10.17
CA ILE A 387 -4.15 5.22 -9.72
C ILE A 387 -4.31 6.09 -8.47
N PHE A 388 -3.60 5.74 -7.40
CA PHE A 388 -3.52 6.54 -6.17
C PHE A 388 -2.14 7.13 -5.99
N ILE A 389 -2.05 8.40 -5.59
CA ILE A 389 -0.78 9.09 -5.35
C ILE A 389 -0.83 9.87 -4.03
N THR A 390 0.19 9.70 -3.17
CA THR A 390 0.51 10.65 -2.09
C THR A 390 1.90 11.22 -2.27
N GLY A 391 2.06 12.47 -1.86
CA GLY A 391 3.36 13.12 -1.78
C GLY A 391 3.32 14.28 -0.81
N TRP A 392 4.48 14.55 -0.21
CA TRP A 392 4.76 15.80 0.48
C TRP A 392 4.83 16.95 -0.53
N TRP A 393 5.43 16.68 -1.69
CA TRP A 393 5.51 17.60 -2.83
C TRP A 393 5.37 16.82 -4.16
N LEU A 394 4.69 17.40 -5.15
CA LEU A 394 4.49 16.79 -6.47
C LEU A 394 4.63 17.88 -7.55
N CYS A 395 5.49 17.65 -8.54
CA CYS A 395 5.66 18.50 -9.73
C CYS A 395 5.04 17.81 -10.95
N PRO A 396 3.88 18.26 -11.47
CA PRO A 396 3.23 17.62 -12.62
C PRO A 396 4.11 17.62 -13.89
N GLU A 397 5.02 18.59 -14.00
CA GLU A 397 5.94 18.75 -15.13
C GLU A 397 7.23 17.91 -15.00
N LEU A 398 7.34 17.02 -13.99
CA LEU A 398 8.47 16.09 -13.85
C LEU A 398 8.47 15.06 -15.00
N TYR A 399 9.62 14.89 -15.67
CA TYR A 399 9.85 13.80 -16.62
C TYR A 399 10.34 12.56 -15.87
N LEU A 400 9.68 11.41 -16.06
CA LEU A 400 10.03 10.18 -15.35
C LEU A 400 11.15 9.37 -16.05
N ARG A 401 11.33 9.51 -17.37
CA ARG A 401 12.47 8.97 -18.13
C ARG A 401 13.32 10.09 -18.71
N ARG A 402 14.62 9.86 -18.92
CA ARG A 402 15.59 10.83 -19.47
C ARG A 402 16.42 10.18 -20.60
N PRO A 403 17.04 10.94 -21.52
CA PRO A 403 17.03 12.41 -21.66
C PRO A 403 15.62 12.96 -21.91
N PHE A 404 15.32 14.16 -21.40
CA PHE A 404 13.94 14.68 -21.39
C PHE A 404 13.45 15.13 -22.77
N GLN A 405 14.36 15.47 -23.68
CA GLN A 405 14.03 15.91 -25.05
C GLN A 405 13.39 14.79 -25.88
N SER A 406 13.91 13.56 -25.77
CA SER A 406 13.36 12.37 -26.44
C SER A 406 12.17 11.78 -25.68
N ASN A 407 12.20 11.82 -24.34
CA ASN A 407 11.20 11.20 -23.48
C ASN A 407 10.03 12.12 -23.09
N SER A 408 9.60 13.02 -24.00
CA SER A 408 8.58 14.05 -23.70
C SER A 408 7.24 13.48 -23.20
N ILE A 409 6.85 12.28 -23.68
CA ILE A 409 5.65 11.55 -23.28
C ILE A 409 5.72 11.08 -21.82
N SER A 410 6.92 10.85 -21.28
CA SER A 410 7.14 10.38 -19.89
C SER A 410 6.90 11.44 -18.81
N ARG A 411 6.44 12.65 -19.19
CA ARG A 411 6.12 13.70 -18.23
C ARG A 411 4.87 13.33 -17.44
N LEU A 412 4.93 13.47 -16.10
CA LEU A 412 3.93 12.96 -15.18
C LEU A 412 2.50 13.44 -15.50
N ASP A 413 2.30 14.73 -15.80
CA ASP A 413 1.00 15.25 -16.21
C ASP A 413 0.46 14.62 -17.50
N SER A 414 1.35 14.29 -18.43
CA SER A 414 1.03 13.79 -19.77
C SER A 414 0.71 12.29 -19.74
N LEU A 415 1.44 11.52 -18.94
CA LEU A 415 1.11 10.13 -18.62
C LEU A 415 -0.25 10.04 -17.91
N LEU A 416 -0.47 10.83 -16.85
CA LEU A 416 -1.74 10.82 -16.11
C LEU A 416 -2.91 11.27 -16.99
N GLU A 417 -2.72 12.26 -17.88
CA GLU A 417 -3.74 12.65 -18.87
C GLU A 417 -4.07 11.52 -19.85
N ALA A 418 -3.06 10.83 -20.40
CA ALA A 418 -3.25 9.72 -21.33
C ALA A 418 -4.04 8.56 -20.69
N LYS A 419 -3.72 8.19 -19.45
CA LYS A 419 -4.45 7.15 -18.70
C LYS A 419 -5.86 7.60 -18.30
N ALA A 420 -6.02 8.87 -17.90
CA ALA A 420 -7.32 9.42 -17.57
C ALA A 420 -8.30 9.44 -18.77
N LYS A 421 -7.79 9.68 -19.99
CA LYS A 421 -8.53 9.57 -21.26
C LYS A 421 -8.91 8.12 -21.61
N GLN A 422 -8.13 7.14 -21.16
CA GLN A 422 -8.46 5.71 -21.26
C GLN A 422 -9.46 5.24 -20.19
N GLY A 423 -9.99 6.16 -19.36
CA GLY A 423 -11.01 5.89 -18.34
C GLY A 423 -10.46 5.64 -16.93
N VAL A 424 -9.14 5.54 -16.75
CA VAL A 424 -8.50 5.29 -15.46
C VAL A 424 -8.83 6.42 -14.47
N GLN A 425 -9.23 6.05 -13.25
CA GLN A 425 -9.60 7.00 -12.19
C GLN A 425 -8.36 7.35 -11.36
N ILE A 426 -8.04 8.65 -11.25
CA ILE A 426 -6.76 9.09 -10.68
C ILE A 426 -7.02 9.97 -9.45
N TYR A 427 -6.49 9.58 -8.30
CA TYR A 427 -6.76 10.22 -7.01
C TYR A 427 -5.46 10.61 -6.31
N ILE A 428 -5.31 11.91 -6.05
CA ILE A 428 -4.05 12.49 -5.58
C ILE A 428 -4.29 13.23 -4.27
N LEU A 429 -3.61 12.81 -3.21
CA LEU A 429 -3.70 13.40 -1.86
C LEU A 429 -2.37 14.05 -1.48
N LEU A 430 -2.28 15.36 -1.73
CA LEU A 430 -1.10 16.16 -1.42
C LEU A 430 -1.14 16.70 0.01
N TYR A 431 0.04 16.86 0.61
CA TYR A 431 0.20 17.80 1.73
C TYR A 431 -0.24 19.21 1.32
N LYS A 432 -0.83 19.96 2.26
CA LYS A 432 -1.10 21.39 2.15
C LYS A 432 -0.10 22.16 3.01
N GLU A 433 0.79 22.90 2.36
CA GLU A 433 1.76 23.77 3.03
C GLU A 433 1.15 24.93 3.83
N VAL A 434 1.92 25.38 4.84
CA VAL A 434 1.89 26.76 5.30
C VAL A 434 2.75 27.60 4.34
N ALA A 435 2.12 28.25 3.36
CA ALA A 435 2.79 28.88 2.21
C ALA A 435 3.76 30.04 2.55
N ILE A 436 3.77 30.52 3.80
CA ILE A 436 4.77 31.51 4.30
C ILE A 436 6.08 30.81 4.70
N ALA A 437 6.04 29.51 5.02
CA ALA A 437 7.17 28.74 5.54
C ALA A 437 7.73 27.70 4.55
N LEU A 438 6.99 27.32 3.50
CA LEU A 438 7.38 26.31 2.52
C LEU A 438 6.96 26.73 1.10
N LYS A 439 7.90 26.66 0.14
CA LYS A 439 7.72 27.13 -1.24
C LYS A 439 7.09 26.11 -2.21
N ILE A 440 6.86 24.86 -1.77
CA ILE A 440 6.42 23.72 -2.59
C ILE A 440 5.13 23.93 -3.40
N ASN A 441 4.32 24.92 -3.03
CA ASN A 441 3.13 25.38 -3.73
C ASN A 441 2.25 24.25 -4.29
N SER A 442 1.78 23.34 -3.44
CA SER A 442 0.85 22.28 -3.87
C SER A 442 -0.48 22.84 -4.43
N SER A 443 -0.76 24.15 -4.22
CA SER A 443 -1.85 24.86 -4.89
C SER A 443 -1.66 24.97 -6.40
N TYR A 444 -0.43 25.19 -6.88
CA TYR A 444 -0.07 25.12 -8.29
C TYR A 444 -0.28 23.70 -8.83
N SER A 445 0.34 22.70 -8.20
CA SER A 445 0.24 21.30 -8.64
C SER A 445 -1.21 20.84 -8.72
N LYS A 446 -2.04 21.21 -7.72
CA LYS A 446 -3.50 20.96 -7.76
C LYS A 446 -4.19 21.65 -8.95
N LYS A 447 -3.88 22.92 -9.23
CA LYS A 447 -4.52 23.66 -10.34
C LYS A 447 -4.15 23.03 -11.69
N ARG A 448 -2.88 22.68 -11.89
CA ARG A 448 -2.39 21.99 -13.09
C ARG A 448 -3.08 20.63 -13.27
N LEU A 449 -2.99 19.75 -12.27
CA LEU A 449 -3.52 18.38 -12.33
C LEU A 449 -5.04 18.32 -12.49
N LEU A 450 -5.80 19.25 -11.89
CA LEU A 450 -7.26 19.30 -12.09
C LEU A 450 -7.69 19.78 -13.49
N ASN A 451 -6.76 20.35 -14.26
CA ASN A 451 -7.04 20.86 -15.60
C ASN A 451 -6.73 19.83 -16.72
N ILE A 452 -6.12 18.68 -16.43
CA ILE A 452 -5.74 17.70 -17.47
C ILE A 452 -6.90 16.77 -17.87
N HIS A 453 -7.69 16.29 -16.91
CA HIS A 453 -8.86 15.44 -17.19
C HIS A 453 -9.83 15.36 -15.99
N GLU A 454 -11.12 15.14 -16.24
CA GLU A 454 -12.14 15.06 -15.16
C GLU A 454 -12.01 13.83 -14.24
N ASN A 455 -11.34 12.77 -14.72
CA ASN A 455 -11.01 11.58 -13.94
C ASN A 455 -9.90 11.83 -12.91
N VAL A 456 -9.22 12.98 -12.97
CA VAL A 456 -8.12 13.35 -12.06
C VAL A 456 -8.65 14.19 -10.90
N ARG A 457 -8.50 13.68 -9.67
CA ARG A 457 -9.13 14.23 -8.46
C ARG A 457 -8.08 14.53 -7.40
N VAL A 458 -7.86 15.82 -7.14
CA VAL A 458 -6.80 16.29 -6.22
C VAL A 458 -7.35 16.91 -4.94
N LEU A 459 -6.99 16.30 -3.80
CA LEU A 459 -7.19 16.84 -2.45
C LEU A 459 -5.89 17.42 -1.89
N ARG A 460 -6.03 18.41 -1.00
CA ARG A 460 -4.92 18.94 -0.17
C ARG A 460 -5.36 18.98 1.29
N TYR A 461 -4.55 18.46 2.20
CA TYR A 461 -4.85 18.32 3.63
C TYR A 461 -3.55 18.59 4.43
N PRO A 462 -3.55 19.15 5.66
CA PRO A 462 -4.67 19.55 6.53
C PRO A 462 -5.35 20.89 6.14
N ASN A 463 -6.03 21.57 7.07
CA ASN A 463 -6.40 22.99 6.94
C ASN A 463 -5.94 23.74 8.19
N HIS A 464 -5.01 24.69 8.05
CA HIS A 464 -4.48 25.47 9.17
C HIS A 464 -5.48 26.52 9.71
N PHE A 465 -6.41 27.01 8.87
CA PHE A 465 -7.36 28.07 9.27
C PHE A 465 -8.56 27.58 10.09
N SER A 466 -8.98 26.32 9.96
CA SER A 466 -10.19 25.78 10.61
C SER A 466 -9.91 25.05 11.93
N SER A 467 -8.63 24.88 12.28
CA SER A 467 -8.20 23.83 13.22
C SER A 467 -6.91 24.18 13.96
N GLY A 468 -6.43 25.43 13.84
CA GLY A 468 -5.10 25.85 14.27
C GLY A 468 -4.01 25.49 13.26
N VAL A 469 -2.85 26.16 13.37
CA VAL A 469 -1.70 25.89 12.49
C VAL A 469 -1.05 24.58 12.91
N TYR A 470 -1.43 23.49 12.25
CA TYR A 470 -0.65 22.25 12.28
C TYR A 470 0.79 22.53 11.82
N LEU A 471 1.76 22.22 12.68
CA LEU A 471 3.19 22.26 12.39
C LEU A 471 3.68 21.01 11.64
N TRP A 472 2.81 20.01 11.55
CA TRP A 472 3.08 18.70 10.97
C TRP A 472 2.63 18.62 9.51
N SER A 473 3.22 17.68 8.75
CA SER A 473 2.86 17.43 7.35
C SER A 473 2.41 15.98 7.08
N HIS A 474 2.01 15.74 5.85
CA HIS A 474 1.91 14.39 5.30
C HIS A 474 3.16 14.14 4.52
N HIS A 475 3.96 13.18 4.97
CA HIS A 475 5.30 12.97 4.47
C HIS A 475 5.46 11.63 3.73
N GLU A 476 4.42 10.78 3.74
CA GLU A 476 4.38 9.58 2.91
C GLU A 476 4.41 9.86 1.40
N LYS A 477 5.30 9.18 0.70
CA LYS A 477 5.36 9.14 -0.77
C LYS A 477 4.87 7.77 -1.21
N LEU A 478 3.82 7.74 -2.02
CA LEU A 478 3.16 6.52 -2.47
C LEU A 478 2.66 6.69 -3.90
N LEU A 479 2.83 5.65 -4.72
CA LEU A 479 2.07 5.47 -5.95
C LEU A 479 1.51 4.05 -5.98
N ILE A 480 0.23 3.89 -6.33
CA ILE A 480 -0.49 2.61 -6.30
C ILE A 480 -1.25 2.46 -7.61
N VAL A 481 -1.13 1.30 -8.26
CA VAL A 481 -1.81 1.00 -9.53
C VAL A 481 -2.67 -0.26 -9.37
N ASP A 482 -3.96 -0.12 -9.68
CA ASP A 482 -4.98 -1.19 -9.77
C ASP A 482 -5.06 -2.15 -8.55
N TYR A 483 -4.53 -1.75 -7.39
CA TYR A 483 -4.32 -2.59 -6.20
C TYR A 483 -3.47 -3.86 -6.46
N GLN A 484 -2.60 -3.81 -7.49
CA GLN A 484 -1.71 -4.90 -7.91
C GLN A 484 -0.25 -4.62 -7.53
N VAL A 485 0.20 -3.38 -7.73
CA VAL A 485 1.54 -2.90 -7.35
C VAL A 485 1.43 -1.56 -6.62
N CYS A 486 2.27 -1.37 -5.60
CA CYS A 486 2.53 -0.04 -5.05
C CYS A 486 4.02 0.22 -4.89
N PHE A 487 4.39 1.50 -4.98
CA PHE A 487 5.71 2.06 -4.76
C PHE A 487 5.70 2.85 -3.45
N ILE A 488 6.72 2.65 -2.62
CA ILE A 488 6.88 3.24 -1.28
C ILE A 488 8.37 3.50 -0.99
N GLY A 489 8.71 4.63 -0.38
CA GLY A 489 10.10 4.99 -0.05
C GLY A 489 10.28 6.48 0.25
N GLY A 490 11.50 6.99 0.02
CA GLY A 490 11.85 8.40 0.26
C GLY A 490 11.61 9.35 -0.92
N LEU A 491 11.58 8.86 -2.17
CA LEU A 491 11.35 9.69 -3.36
C LEU A 491 9.93 10.27 -3.43
N ASP A 492 9.81 11.60 -3.44
CA ASP A 492 8.60 12.31 -3.90
C ASP A 492 8.62 12.47 -5.42
N LEU A 493 7.46 12.47 -6.08
CA LEU A 493 7.31 12.77 -7.52
C LEU A 493 7.44 14.28 -7.81
N CYS A 494 8.59 14.87 -7.44
CA CYS A 494 8.90 16.29 -7.63
C CYS A 494 10.34 16.53 -8.08
N PHE A 495 10.66 17.79 -8.39
CA PHE A 495 11.96 18.18 -8.91
C PHE A 495 13.13 17.93 -7.93
N GLY A 496 14.30 17.70 -8.50
CA GLY A 496 15.55 17.41 -7.79
C GLY A 496 15.68 15.99 -7.23
N ARG A 497 14.70 15.10 -7.50
CA ARG A 497 14.71 13.69 -7.06
C ARG A 497 15.16 12.71 -8.12
N TYR A 498 15.17 13.12 -9.40
CA TYR A 498 15.80 12.31 -10.44
C TYR A 498 17.32 12.38 -10.21
N ASP A 499 17.97 11.24 -10.08
CA ASP A 499 19.43 11.13 -10.08
C ASP A 499 19.86 9.77 -10.65
N THR A 500 21.15 9.68 -10.93
CA THR A 500 21.83 8.50 -11.49
C THR A 500 23.02 8.14 -10.60
N MET A 501 23.50 6.90 -10.64
CA MET A 501 24.56 6.43 -9.72
C MET A 501 25.88 7.22 -9.79
N GLU A 502 26.16 7.95 -10.88
CA GLU A 502 27.33 8.83 -10.95
C GLU A 502 27.13 10.18 -10.25
N HIS A 503 25.92 10.46 -9.73
CA HIS A 503 25.56 11.64 -8.92
C HIS A 503 26.06 12.96 -9.50
N ARG A 504 25.90 13.17 -10.81
CA ARG A 504 26.62 14.23 -11.55
C ARG A 504 26.27 15.63 -11.03
N VAL A 505 27.29 16.48 -10.84
CA VAL A 505 27.15 17.84 -10.31
C VAL A 505 26.87 18.92 -11.37
N GLY A 506 27.12 18.62 -12.65
CA GLY A 506 26.96 19.53 -13.79
C GLY A 506 26.10 18.92 -14.90
N ASP A 507 25.41 19.79 -15.66
CA ASP A 507 24.48 19.44 -16.76
C ASP A 507 24.24 20.68 -17.62
N CYS A 508 25.28 21.12 -18.33
CA CYS A 508 25.23 22.33 -19.16
C CYS A 508 25.95 22.06 -20.50
N PRO A 509 25.25 22.12 -21.65
CA PRO A 509 23.82 22.42 -21.83
C PRO A 509 22.88 21.39 -21.15
N PRO A 510 21.63 21.77 -20.82
CA PRO A 510 20.69 20.91 -20.10
C PRO A 510 20.30 19.66 -20.89
N HIS A 511 20.72 18.49 -20.43
CA HIS A 511 20.42 17.20 -21.05
C HIS A 511 19.65 16.25 -20.13
N ILE A 512 20.04 16.19 -18.85
CA ILE A 512 19.41 15.31 -17.86
C ILE A 512 18.38 16.07 -17.02
N TRP A 513 18.70 17.24 -16.45
CA TRP A 513 17.83 17.96 -15.51
C TRP A 513 17.33 19.29 -16.11
N PRO A 514 16.08 19.37 -16.65
CA PRO A 514 15.56 20.61 -17.23
C PRO A 514 15.13 21.63 -16.16
N GLY A 515 15.46 22.90 -16.35
CA GLY A 515 14.88 24.01 -15.61
C GLY A 515 14.97 23.89 -14.09
N LYS A 516 13.82 23.88 -13.42
CA LYS A 516 13.72 23.76 -11.94
C LYS A 516 14.15 22.39 -11.40
N ASP A 517 14.39 21.40 -12.26
CA ASP A 517 14.93 20.09 -11.89
C ASP A 517 16.45 20.11 -11.68
N TYR A 518 17.17 21.11 -12.22
CA TYR A 518 18.56 21.38 -11.85
C TYR A 518 18.59 22.08 -10.48
N TYR A 519 18.53 21.26 -9.45
CA TYR A 519 18.13 21.67 -8.10
C TYR A 519 19.31 21.71 -7.14
N ASN A 520 19.47 22.81 -6.39
CA ASN A 520 20.34 22.87 -5.22
C ASN A 520 19.70 23.80 -4.16
N PRO A 521 18.96 23.24 -3.17
CA PRO A 521 18.20 24.03 -2.22
C PRO A 521 19.07 24.82 -1.25
N ARG A 522 20.36 24.48 -1.11
CA ARG A 522 21.31 25.24 -0.28
C ARG A 522 21.52 26.65 -0.87
N GLU A 523 21.67 26.72 -2.19
CA GLU A 523 21.86 27.95 -2.97
C GLU A 523 20.52 28.68 -3.21
N SER A 524 19.57 28.03 -3.91
CA SER A 524 18.22 28.57 -4.10
C SER A 524 17.14 27.50 -4.19
N GLU A 525 16.04 27.73 -3.48
CA GLU A 525 14.79 26.98 -3.65
C GLU A 525 13.84 27.81 -4.55
N PRO A 526 13.24 27.21 -5.60
CA PRO A 526 12.36 27.92 -6.52
C PRO A 526 11.23 28.71 -5.85
N ASN A 527 11.08 29.97 -6.26
CA ASN A 527 10.07 30.89 -5.74
C ASN A 527 8.90 31.16 -6.72
N SER A 528 9.06 30.82 -8.00
CA SER A 528 8.01 30.88 -9.03
C SER A 528 7.89 29.56 -9.77
N TRP A 529 6.66 29.28 -10.21
CA TRP A 529 6.23 28.05 -10.87
C TRP A 529 5.55 28.34 -12.22
N GLU A 530 5.66 29.59 -12.71
CA GLU A 530 5.04 30.04 -13.96
C GLU A 530 5.78 29.48 -15.19
N ASP A 531 7.10 29.31 -15.08
CA ASP A 531 7.96 28.61 -16.03
C ASP A 531 8.82 27.61 -15.25
N THR A 532 8.56 26.32 -15.48
CA THR A 532 9.27 25.18 -14.88
C THR A 532 10.51 24.76 -15.67
N MET A 533 10.61 25.18 -16.94
CA MET A 533 11.75 24.88 -17.84
C MET A 533 12.86 25.92 -17.71
N LYS A 534 12.57 27.10 -17.17
CA LYS A 534 13.57 28.08 -16.76
C LYS A 534 14.32 27.64 -15.49
N ASP A 535 15.65 27.63 -15.57
CA ASP A 535 16.54 27.33 -14.45
C ASP A 535 16.27 28.19 -13.20
N GLU A 536 16.62 27.64 -12.04
CA GLU A 536 16.72 28.41 -10.77
C GLU A 536 18.16 28.89 -10.52
N LEU A 537 19.16 28.22 -11.11
CA LEU A 537 20.58 28.39 -10.82
C LEU A 537 21.37 28.56 -12.11
N HIS A 538 22.41 29.40 -12.08
CA HIS A 538 23.35 29.51 -13.20
C HIS A 538 24.27 28.29 -13.24
N ARG A 539 23.97 27.33 -14.12
CA ARG A 539 24.65 26.02 -14.24
C ARG A 539 26.18 26.15 -14.37
N GLU A 540 26.66 27.15 -15.10
CA GLU A 540 28.09 27.48 -15.27
C GLU A 540 28.81 27.86 -13.96
N LYS A 541 28.08 28.17 -12.89
CA LYS A 541 28.62 28.71 -11.62
C LYS A 541 28.23 27.92 -10.38
N TYR A 542 27.14 27.17 -10.44
CA TYR A 542 26.56 26.46 -9.30
C TYR A 542 26.32 24.99 -9.67
N PRO A 543 26.90 24.03 -8.93
CA PRO A 543 26.55 22.63 -9.09
C PRO A 543 25.12 22.38 -8.61
N ARG A 544 24.44 21.40 -9.22
CA ARG A 544 23.27 20.79 -8.58
C ARG A 544 23.69 20.11 -7.26
N MET A 545 22.71 19.83 -6.40
CA MET A 545 22.91 18.95 -5.25
C MET A 545 22.40 17.56 -5.66
N PRO A 546 23.27 16.55 -5.79
CA PRO A 546 22.85 15.18 -6.02
C PRO A 546 21.97 14.66 -4.88
N TRP A 547 21.17 13.64 -5.18
CA TRP A 547 20.06 13.17 -4.38
C TRP A 547 20.03 11.64 -4.34
N HIS A 548 20.58 11.08 -3.26
CA HIS A 548 20.58 9.64 -3.03
C HIS A 548 19.36 9.24 -2.19
N ASP A 549 18.64 8.21 -2.63
CA ASP A 549 17.38 7.80 -2.00
C ASP A 549 17.03 6.34 -2.34
N ILE A 550 16.21 5.70 -1.49
CA ILE A 550 15.74 4.32 -1.70
C ILE A 550 14.22 4.29 -1.87
N HIS A 551 13.77 3.45 -2.79
CA HIS A 551 12.38 3.08 -2.98
C HIS A 551 12.22 1.56 -3.06
N CYS A 552 11.00 1.05 -2.86
CA CYS A 552 10.66 -0.31 -3.22
C CYS A 552 9.27 -0.42 -3.84
N ALA A 553 9.07 -1.45 -4.65
CA ALA A 553 7.77 -1.90 -5.12
C ALA A 553 7.32 -3.14 -4.34
N LEU A 554 6.02 -3.25 -4.10
CA LEU A 554 5.37 -4.35 -3.39
C LEU A 554 4.16 -4.85 -4.17
N TRP A 555 3.99 -6.17 -4.20
CA TRP A 555 2.86 -6.85 -4.82
C TRP A 555 2.00 -7.59 -3.78
N GLY A 556 0.85 -8.11 -4.21
CA GLY A 556 0.00 -8.97 -3.39
C GLY A 556 -0.68 -8.24 -2.21
N PRO A 557 -0.97 -8.93 -1.10
CA PRO A 557 -1.66 -8.37 0.07
C PRO A 557 -1.04 -7.11 0.67
N ALA A 558 0.29 -6.96 0.67
CA ALA A 558 0.96 -5.78 1.21
C ALA A 558 0.59 -4.49 0.45
N CYS A 559 0.47 -4.58 -0.87
CA CYS A 559 -0.04 -3.49 -1.71
C CYS A 559 -1.46 -3.05 -1.30
N ARG A 560 -2.33 -4.02 -0.97
CA ARG A 560 -3.72 -3.75 -0.57
C ARG A 560 -3.84 -3.07 0.80
N ASP A 561 -2.93 -3.34 1.73
CA ASP A 561 -2.89 -2.63 3.01
C ASP A 561 -2.36 -1.20 2.88
N ILE A 562 -1.40 -0.95 1.98
CA ILE A 562 -0.97 0.41 1.59
C ILE A 562 -2.12 1.17 0.89
N ALA A 563 -2.87 0.51 0.00
CA ALA A 563 -4.10 1.07 -0.57
C ALA A 563 -5.19 1.34 0.49
N ARG A 564 -5.32 0.50 1.52
CA ARG A 564 -6.23 0.75 2.65
C ARG A 564 -5.84 2.02 3.40
N HIS A 565 -4.55 2.25 3.66
CA HIS A 565 -4.04 3.49 4.25
C HIS A 565 -4.39 4.71 3.40
N PHE A 566 -4.19 4.64 2.08
CA PHE A 566 -4.63 5.70 1.15
C PHE A 566 -6.14 5.96 1.25
N VAL A 567 -6.97 4.92 1.17
CA VAL A 567 -8.43 5.02 1.24
C VAL A 567 -8.90 5.61 2.58
N GLN A 568 -8.28 5.24 3.70
CA GLN A 568 -8.55 5.81 5.02
C GLN A 568 -8.27 7.33 5.04
N ARG A 569 -7.06 7.73 4.63
CA ARG A 569 -6.66 9.14 4.58
C ARG A 569 -7.46 9.97 3.57
N TRP A 570 -7.76 9.43 2.39
CA TRP A 570 -8.62 10.08 1.39
C TRP A 570 -10.03 10.33 1.94
N ASN A 571 -10.64 9.31 2.54
CA ASN A 571 -11.98 9.41 3.11
C ASN A 571 -12.05 10.34 4.34
N HIS A 572 -10.96 10.50 5.09
CA HIS A 572 -10.80 11.51 6.15
C HIS A 572 -10.66 12.93 5.55
N ALA A 573 -9.72 13.12 4.62
CA ALA A 573 -9.47 14.39 3.95
C ALA A 573 -10.70 14.91 3.19
N LYS A 574 -11.45 14.05 2.46
CA LYS A 574 -12.70 14.42 1.80
C LYS A 574 -13.70 15.00 2.79
N ARG A 575 -13.91 14.37 3.95
CA ARG A 575 -14.90 14.83 4.93
C ARG A 575 -14.52 16.19 5.53
N SER A 576 -13.23 16.49 5.66
CA SER A 576 -12.74 17.82 6.08
C SER A 576 -12.79 18.89 4.98
N LYS A 577 -12.56 18.53 3.71
CA LYS A 577 -12.30 19.50 2.62
C LYS A 577 -13.44 19.65 1.61
N ALA A 578 -14.22 18.59 1.45
CA ALA A 578 -15.19 18.43 0.38
C ALA A 578 -16.35 17.49 0.80
N PRO A 579 -16.99 17.69 1.98
CA PRO A 579 -18.00 16.76 2.50
C PRO A 579 -19.13 16.54 1.48
N ASN A 580 -19.61 17.63 0.88
CA ASN A 580 -20.77 17.63 -0.02
C ASN A 580 -20.41 17.64 -1.52
N LYS A 581 -19.12 17.67 -1.90
CA LYS A 581 -18.73 17.75 -3.32
C LYS A 581 -18.77 16.36 -3.96
N GLN A 582 -19.82 16.06 -4.73
CA GLN A 582 -19.99 14.74 -5.35
C GLN A 582 -18.89 14.36 -6.36
N THR A 583 -18.21 15.34 -6.99
CA THR A 583 -17.10 15.09 -7.94
C THR A 583 -15.83 14.53 -7.29
N ILE A 584 -15.83 14.34 -5.97
CA ILE A 584 -14.75 13.74 -5.18
C ILE A 584 -15.42 12.59 -4.41
N PRO A 585 -15.36 11.34 -4.89
CA PRO A 585 -16.09 10.25 -4.27
C PRO A 585 -15.45 9.81 -2.94
N LEU A 586 -16.22 9.07 -2.14
CA LEU A 586 -15.66 8.20 -1.11
C LEU A 586 -15.15 6.91 -1.76
N LEU A 587 -14.07 6.34 -1.25
CA LEU A 587 -13.45 5.12 -1.76
C LEU A 587 -13.72 3.92 -0.84
N MET A 588 -13.74 2.70 -1.40
CA MET A 588 -13.89 1.45 -0.67
C MET A 588 -12.54 0.72 -0.63
N PRO A 589 -12.05 0.27 0.54
CA PRO A 589 -10.77 -0.42 0.60
C PRO A 589 -10.93 -1.85 0.07
N HIS A 590 -10.08 -2.24 -0.88
CA HIS A 590 -10.04 -3.62 -1.38
C HIS A 590 -9.63 -4.60 -0.27
N HIS A 591 -10.10 -5.82 -0.41
CA HIS A 591 -9.93 -6.91 0.55
C HIS A 591 -8.74 -7.79 0.18
N HIS A 592 -7.90 -8.12 1.17
CA HIS A 592 -6.79 -9.07 0.98
C HIS A 592 -7.11 -10.49 1.50
N MET A 593 -8.08 -10.67 2.41
CA MET A 593 -8.37 -11.99 3.03
C MET A 593 -9.21 -12.90 2.12
N VAL A 594 -8.76 -13.08 0.88
CA VAL A 594 -9.06 -14.28 0.09
C VAL A 594 -8.25 -15.42 0.71
N LEU A 595 -8.63 -15.83 1.93
CA LEU A 595 -8.08 -17.01 2.58
C LEU A 595 -8.27 -18.21 1.64
N PRO A 596 -7.24 -19.05 1.41
CA PRO A 596 -7.36 -20.24 0.54
C PRO A 596 -8.52 -21.17 0.92
N HIS A 597 -8.98 -21.10 2.17
CA HIS A 597 -10.15 -21.82 2.68
C HIS A 597 -11.47 -21.45 1.96
N TYR A 598 -11.57 -20.25 1.35
CA TYR A 598 -12.69 -19.88 0.47
C TYR A 598 -12.60 -20.49 -0.93
N MET A 599 -11.43 -21.01 -1.33
CA MET A 599 -11.19 -21.79 -2.54
C MET A 599 -11.15 -23.30 -2.23
N GLY A 600 -11.94 -23.74 -1.24
CA GLY A 600 -11.92 -25.10 -0.73
C GLY A 600 -12.14 -26.16 -1.81
N LYS A 601 -11.08 -26.91 -2.13
CA LYS A 601 -11.20 -28.22 -2.78
C LYS A 601 -12.02 -29.13 -1.86
N SER A 602 -13.18 -29.59 -2.33
CA SER A 602 -14.02 -30.51 -1.58
C SER A 602 -13.27 -31.82 -1.32
N ARG A 603 -12.85 -32.04 -0.07
CA ARG A 603 -12.74 -33.38 0.51
C ARG A 603 -13.78 -33.48 1.60
N GLU A 604 -14.80 -34.27 1.31
CA GLU A 604 -15.83 -34.62 2.28
C GLU A 604 -15.17 -35.50 3.36
N ILE A 605 -15.44 -35.18 4.62
CA ILE A 605 -15.04 -35.99 5.78
C ILE A 605 -16.34 -36.38 6.45
N ASP A 606 -16.75 -37.63 6.27
CA ASP A 606 -17.91 -38.18 6.95
C ASP A 606 -17.65 -38.22 8.46
N ILE A 607 -18.58 -37.64 9.22
CA ILE A 607 -18.55 -37.66 10.69
C ILE A 607 -19.38 -38.84 11.17
N GLU A 608 -18.75 -40.01 11.32
CA GLU A 608 -19.37 -41.12 12.05
C GLU A 608 -19.59 -40.75 13.52
N ASN A 609 -20.70 -41.22 14.07
CA ASN A 609 -21.13 -40.89 15.43
C ASN A 609 -20.39 -41.72 16.48
N LYS A 610 -19.90 -41.08 17.54
CA LYS A 610 -19.76 -41.69 18.87
C LYS A 610 -20.09 -40.68 19.98
N LYS A 611 -20.65 -41.18 21.08
CA LYS A 611 -21.15 -40.44 22.24
C LYS A 611 -20.33 -40.80 23.50
N ALA A 612 -20.59 -40.05 24.57
CA ALA A 612 -20.09 -40.23 25.94
C ALA A 612 -18.63 -39.73 26.16
N GLU A 613 -18.24 -39.19 27.32
CA GLU A 613 -19.05 -38.85 28.51
C GLU A 613 -18.49 -37.65 29.32
N LYS A 614 -19.05 -37.39 30.51
CA LYS A 614 -18.77 -36.24 31.39
C LYS A 614 -17.39 -36.34 32.08
N ASN A 615 -16.81 -35.19 32.44
CA ASN A 615 -16.77 -34.75 33.85
C ASN A 615 -16.18 -33.34 34.04
N GLU A 616 -16.51 -32.72 35.17
CA GLU A 616 -16.02 -31.42 35.63
C GLU A 616 -14.75 -31.56 36.49
N LYS A 617 -13.89 -30.53 36.49
CA LYS A 617 -13.46 -29.82 37.73
C LYS A 617 -12.52 -28.65 37.46
N ASP A 618 -12.64 -27.62 38.30
CA ASP A 618 -11.66 -26.54 38.43
C ASP A 618 -10.33 -27.03 39.03
N ILE A 619 -9.25 -26.34 38.69
CA ILE A 619 -8.19 -25.87 39.60
C ILE A 619 -7.44 -24.74 38.90
N ALA A 620 -7.08 -23.69 39.63
CA ALA A 620 -6.34 -22.54 39.10
C ALA A 620 -4.93 -22.49 39.68
N ARG A 621 -3.91 -22.12 38.86
CA ARG A 621 -2.83 -21.20 39.25
C ARG A 621 -1.78 -20.88 38.16
N GLN A 622 -1.18 -19.70 38.36
CA GLN A 622 0.19 -19.30 38.07
C GLN A 622 0.67 -19.17 36.62
N ASP A 623 0.91 -17.91 36.23
CA ASP A 623 1.94 -17.51 35.28
C ASP A 623 3.34 -17.91 35.77
N SER A 624 4.18 -18.51 34.92
CA SER A 624 5.62 -18.18 34.83
C SER A 624 6.32 -18.87 33.64
N PHE A 625 7.25 -18.12 33.06
CA PHE A 625 8.16 -18.39 31.96
C PHE A 625 8.78 -19.80 31.85
N SER A 626 8.90 -20.30 30.62
CA SER A 626 10.21 -20.62 30.01
C SER A 626 10.08 -20.94 28.51
N LEU A 627 11.22 -20.90 27.79
CA LEU A 627 11.38 -21.20 26.37
C LEU A 627 12.59 -22.13 26.18
N SER A 628 12.81 -22.61 24.95
CA SER A 628 13.93 -23.49 24.49
C SER A 628 13.65 -25.02 24.62
N PRO A 629 14.24 -25.88 23.75
CA PRO A 629 13.43 -26.86 23.01
C PRO A 629 13.99 -28.31 22.91
N LEU A 630 13.17 -29.25 22.39
CA LEU A 630 13.61 -30.25 21.39
C LEU A 630 12.44 -31.00 20.70
N GLN A 631 12.83 -31.79 19.68
CA GLN A 631 12.15 -32.84 18.90
C GLN A 631 11.54 -34.00 19.76
N ASP A 632 10.79 -35.01 19.27
CA ASP A 632 10.53 -35.60 17.94
C ASP A 632 9.11 -36.22 17.83
N VAL A 633 8.50 -36.26 16.63
CA VAL A 633 7.59 -37.34 16.14
C VAL A 633 7.53 -37.29 14.59
N PRO A 634 7.16 -38.39 13.86
CA PRO A 634 8.16 -39.00 12.97
C PRO A 634 7.88 -38.87 11.46
N LEU A 635 8.92 -39.13 10.68
CA LEU A 635 8.83 -39.41 9.24
C LEU A 635 8.07 -40.71 8.97
N LEU A 636 7.12 -40.66 8.03
CA LEU A 636 6.67 -41.81 7.24
C LEU A 636 6.71 -41.45 5.77
N LEU A 637 7.31 -42.35 4.98
CA LEU A 637 7.52 -42.20 3.54
C LEU A 637 6.23 -42.46 2.75
N PRO A 638 6.09 -41.93 1.52
CA PRO A 638 4.99 -42.32 0.64
C PRO A 638 5.12 -43.79 0.22
N GLN A 639 3.99 -44.48 0.11
CA GLN A 639 3.91 -45.82 -0.45
C GLN A 639 2.72 -45.87 -1.42
N GLU A 640 2.98 -46.31 -2.65
CA GLU A 640 2.01 -46.40 -3.74
C GLU A 640 1.17 -47.68 -3.68
N ALA A 641 0.03 -47.71 -4.37
CA ALA A 641 -0.74 -48.92 -4.66
C ALA A 641 -1.53 -48.76 -5.98
N ASP A 642 -1.48 -49.81 -6.82
CA ASP A 642 -1.94 -49.83 -8.21
C ASP A 642 -3.46 -49.95 -8.44
N GLY A 643 -3.87 -49.72 -9.71
CA GLY A 643 -5.27 -49.73 -10.13
C GLY A 643 -5.64 -50.24 -11.54
N LEU A 644 -4.77 -50.97 -12.26
CA LEU A 644 -5.06 -51.68 -13.55
C LEU A 644 -5.37 -50.74 -14.76
N VAL A 645 -5.09 -51.04 -16.05
CA VAL A 645 -4.79 -52.25 -16.86
C VAL A 645 -3.97 -51.80 -18.12
N LEU A 646 -3.40 -52.56 -19.09
CA LEU A 646 -3.34 -53.99 -19.50
C LEU A 646 -2.18 -54.19 -20.55
N TYR A 647 -1.39 -55.29 -20.46
CA TYR A 647 -0.42 -55.82 -21.47
C TYR A 647 0.79 -54.92 -21.87
N SER A 648 2.02 -55.40 -22.18
CA SER A 648 2.72 -56.71 -22.11
C SER A 648 4.21 -56.48 -22.58
N VAL A 649 5.26 -57.33 -22.44
CA VAL A 649 5.58 -58.60 -21.74
C VAL A 649 7.13 -58.84 -21.75
N ASP A 650 7.67 -59.63 -20.80
CA ASP A 650 9.02 -60.29 -20.81
C ASP A 650 10.34 -59.46 -20.78
N GLN A 651 11.47 -59.89 -20.18
CA GLN A 651 11.76 -60.88 -19.11
C GLN A 651 13.24 -60.77 -18.58
N LYS A 652 13.49 -61.12 -17.29
CA LYS A 652 14.80 -61.49 -16.63
C LYS A 652 15.89 -60.39 -16.47
N LEU A 653 16.48 -60.10 -15.28
CA LEU A 653 17.30 -60.90 -14.29
C LEU A 653 18.79 -61.04 -14.72
N THR A 654 19.84 -61.01 -13.87
CA THR A 654 19.99 -61.39 -12.42
C THR A 654 21.31 -60.83 -11.79
N THR A 655 21.34 -60.52 -10.46
CA THR A 655 22.44 -60.67 -9.42
C THR A 655 23.92 -60.24 -9.69
N GLU A 656 24.91 -60.13 -8.75
CA GLU A 656 25.02 -60.23 -7.26
C GLU A 656 26.25 -59.48 -6.64
N TYR A 657 26.04 -58.82 -5.48
CA TYR A 657 26.82 -58.69 -4.22
C TYR A 657 28.39 -58.75 -4.04
N LYS A 658 28.84 -57.89 -3.08
CA LYS A 658 29.84 -58.05 -1.96
C LYS A 658 31.34 -57.64 -2.09
N ASN A 659 31.67 -56.50 -1.46
CA ASN A 659 32.40 -56.34 -0.16
C ASN A 659 33.82 -56.97 0.05
N GLU A 660 34.85 -56.16 0.43
CA GLU A 660 35.49 -56.09 1.79
C GLU A 660 36.91 -55.41 1.84
N ASN A 661 37.10 -54.53 2.84
CA ASN A 661 38.30 -54.24 3.68
C ASN A 661 39.53 -53.37 3.28
N LEU A 662 40.02 -52.71 4.35
CA LEU A 662 41.20 -51.83 4.58
C LEU A 662 42.41 -52.65 5.15
N PRO A 663 43.55 -52.09 5.67
CA PRO A 663 44.05 -50.68 5.75
C PRO A 663 45.52 -50.47 5.27
N ASP A 664 46.01 -49.21 5.21
CA ASP A 664 46.96 -48.61 6.19
C ASP A 664 47.59 -47.26 5.74
N GLN A 665 48.32 -46.60 6.65
CA GLN A 665 48.82 -45.21 6.64
C GLN A 665 50.38 -45.18 6.81
N PRO A 666 51.13 -44.02 6.91
CA PRO A 666 50.79 -42.59 6.74
C PRO A 666 51.88 -41.71 6.02
N THR A 667 51.74 -40.38 6.14
CA THR A 667 52.77 -39.29 6.09
C THR A 667 53.35 -38.79 4.76
N GLY A 668 53.29 -37.46 4.59
CA GLY A 668 53.99 -36.64 3.56
C GLY A 668 53.29 -35.28 3.38
N PHE A 669 53.99 -34.15 3.58
CA PHE A 669 53.40 -32.79 3.55
C PHE A 669 54.34 -31.80 2.81
N TRP A 670 53.81 -30.61 2.47
CA TRP A 670 54.38 -29.57 1.58
C TRP A 670 54.40 -29.94 0.07
N GLY A 671 54.25 -28.99 -0.87
CA GLY A 671 53.82 -27.58 -0.72
C GLY A 671 54.41 -26.60 -1.73
N SER A 672 53.56 -25.98 -2.57
CA SER A 672 53.78 -24.76 -3.39
C SER A 672 54.93 -24.74 -4.42
N PHE A 673 54.65 -24.38 -5.68
CA PHE A 673 54.87 -23.01 -6.18
C PHE A 673 54.45 -22.81 -7.66
N SER A 674 54.21 -21.54 -8.01
CA SER A 674 53.96 -21.00 -9.36
C SER A 674 55.25 -20.88 -10.19
N PHE A 675 55.14 -20.76 -11.53
CA PHE A 675 55.78 -19.65 -12.29
C PHE A 675 55.24 -19.54 -13.74
N SER A 676 55.65 -18.49 -14.47
CA SER A 676 55.01 -18.01 -15.72
C SER A 676 56.00 -17.41 -16.74
N PHE A 677 55.54 -17.16 -17.98
CA PHE A 677 56.21 -16.48 -19.12
C PHE A 677 57.44 -17.21 -19.73
N GLN A 678 57.68 -17.21 -21.05
CA GLN A 678 58.02 -16.02 -21.87
C GLN A 678 57.80 -16.18 -23.42
N LYS A 679 58.26 -15.17 -24.19
CA LYS A 679 58.05 -14.97 -25.65
C LYS A 679 59.13 -15.64 -26.55
N SER A 680 58.84 -15.78 -27.85
CA SER A 680 59.84 -15.68 -28.93
C SER A 680 59.25 -15.02 -30.21
N LYS A 681 59.95 -15.03 -31.36
CA LYS A 681 60.07 -13.87 -32.30
C LYS A 681 60.04 -14.27 -33.81
N VAL A 682 59.84 -13.27 -34.69
CA VAL A 682 60.47 -13.05 -36.04
C VAL A 682 59.79 -13.44 -37.39
N GLU A 683 59.47 -12.39 -38.18
CA GLU A 683 59.67 -12.08 -39.63
C GLU A 683 58.83 -12.59 -40.85
N SER A 684 58.90 -11.74 -41.91
CA SER A 684 58.45 -11.81 -43.33
C SER A 684 56.99 -11.38 -43.64
N LEU A 685 56.65 -10.65 -44.72
CA LEU A 685 57.43 -9.92 -45.77
C LEU A 685 56.54 -8.78 -46.42
N VAL A 686 57.08 -7.98 -47.36
CA VAL A 686 56.48 -6.74 -47.98
C VAL A 686 57.08 -6.49 -49.40
N PRO A 687 56.60 -5.56 -50.30
CA PRO A 687 55.80 -4.32 -50.11
C PRO A 687 54.43 -4.30 -50.88
N ASP A 688 53.93 -3.40 -51.76
CA ASP A 688 54.45 -2.35 -52.68
C ASP A 688 53.45 -1.19 -53.05
N THR A 689 53.76 0.04 -52.60
CA THR A 689 53.80 1.39 -53.24
C THR A 689 52.73 1.89 -54.31
N PRO A 690 52.81 3.10 -54.98
CA PRO A 690 51.82 4.19 -54.78
C PRO A 690 51.29 4.90 -56.09
N VAL A 691 50.58 6.06 -55.99
CA VAL A 691 50.75 7.33 -56.81
C VAL A 691 49.63 8.42 -56.64
N GLU A 692 50.09 9.66 -56.43
CA GLU A 692 49.60 11.05 -56.71
C GLU A 692 48.12 11.54 -56.87
N ASN A 693 47.83 12.66 -56.16
CA ASN A 693 47.29 13.98 -56.58
C ASN A 693 46.06 14.14 -57.54
N CYS A 694 45.01 14.86 -57.09
CA CYS A 694 44.77 16.29 -57.46
C CYS A 694 43.57 16.90 -56.66
N VAL A 695 43.08 18.10 -57.03
CA VAL A 695 42.19 18.97 -56.22
C VAL A 695 40.99 19.54 -57.01
N ASN A 696 39.78 19.58 -56.41
CA ASN A 696 38.82 20.73 -56.35
C ASN A 696 37.31 20.37 -56.24
N GLU A 697 36.63 21.13 -55.36
CA GLU A 697 35.28 21.73 -55.45
C GLU A 697 33.94 20.94 -55.55
N LEU A 698 33.11 21.18 -54.51
CA LEU A 698 31.68 21.61 -54.51
C LEU A 698 30.50 20.60 -54.41
N ASP A 699 29.84 20.69 -53.24
CA ASP A 699 28.40 20.57 -52.89
C ASP A 699 27.48 19.43 -53.39
N SER A 700 27.22 18.53 -52.42
CA SER A 700 25.87 18.24 -51.87
C SER A 700 25.03 17.03 -52.34
N MET A 701 24.31 16.50 -51.34
CA MET A 701 23.09 15.67 -51.38
C MET A 701 23.14 14.18 -51.83
N HIS A 702 23.04 13.34 -50.78
CA HIS A 702 22.14 12.17 -50.65
C HIS A 702 22.52 10.76 -51.18
N LEU A 703 21.97 9.80 -50.42
CA LEU A 703 21.77 8.35 -50.62
C LEU A 703 22.94 7.36 -50.40
N GLN A 704 22.82 6.65 -49.26
CA GLN A 704 22.83 5.17 -49.14
C GLN A 704 23.97 4.34 -49.75
N SER A 705 24.73 3.64 -48.89
CA SER A 705 24.44 2.21 -48.66
C SER A 705 25.08 1.63 -47.39
N ASN A 706 24.27 0.89 -46.65
CA ASN A 706 24.48 0.03 -45.48
C ASN A 706 25.89 -0.55 -45.20
N THR A 707 26.18 -0.73 -43.91
CA THR A 707 26.67 -2.01 -43.39
C THR A 707 25.91 -2.33 -42.09
N HIS A 708 25.60 -3.61 -41.86
CA HIS A 708 24.58 -4.04 -40.90
C HIS A 708 24.91 -3.73 -39.43
N MET A 709 23.95 -3.12 -38.74
CA MET A 709 23.61 -3.48 -37.36
C MET A 709 22.21 -4.09 -37.40
N SER A 710 21.96 -5.14 -36.62
CA SER A 710 20.71 -5.90 -36.64
C SER A 710 19.74 -5.43 -35.56
N ASP A 711 18.54 -4.99 -35.97
CA ASP A 711 17.39 -4.95 -35.08
C ASP A 711 16.99 -6.36 -34.64
N GLU A 712 16.65 -6.55 -33.36
CA GLU A 712 15.34 -7.09 -32.93
C GLU A 712 15.26 -7.13 -31.38
N TRP A 713 14.39 -6.30 -30.81
CA TRP A 713 13.77 -6.57 -29.50
C TRP A 713 12.26 -6.37 -29.64
N SER A 714 11.62 -7.29 -30.36
CA SER A 714 10.16 -7.37 -30.45
C SER A 714 9.57 -7.95 -29.17
N GLY A 715 8.62 -7.25 -28.55
CA GLY A 715 7.99 -7.73 -27.32
C GLY A 715 7.01 -8.88 -27.55
N THR A 716 7.22 -10.00 -26.85
CA THR A 716 6.22 -11.04 -26.58
C THR A 716 6.03 -11.18 -25.07
N SER A 717 4.81 -11.46 -24.63
CA SER A 717 4.44 -11.48 -23.22
C SER A 717 4.53 -12.87 -22.60
N GLU A 718 5.66 -13.21 -22.00
CA GLU A 718 5.79 -14.31 -21.03
C GLU A 718 6.48 -13.81 -19.74
N GLU A 719 6.47 -14.63 -18.69
CA GLU A 719 6.91 -14.26 -17.34
C GLU A 719 8.43 -14.42 -17.18
N ASP A 720 9.21 -13.57 -17.86
CA ASP A 720 10.67 -13.51 -17.69
C ASP A 720 11.04 -13.01 -16.28
N ASP A 721 11.36 -13.97 -15.41
CA ASP A 721 11.99 -13.74 -14.13
C ASP A 721 13.44 -13.33 -14.38
N HIS A 722 13.76 -12.03 -14.25
CA HIS A 722 15.13 -11.53 -14.32
C HIS A 722 15.92 -12.02 -13.09
N ASP A 723 16.38 -13.27 -13.13
CA ASP A 723 17.34 -13.81 -12.18
C ASP A 723 18.71 -13.19 -12.47
N VAL A 724 18.90 -11.98 -11.95
CA VAL A 724 20.13 -11.20 -12.04
C VAL A 724 21.30 -12.07 -11.59
N SER A 725 22.23 -12.34 -12.52
CA SER A 725 23.37 -13.19 -12.23
C SER A 725 24.18 -12.65 -11.05
N ALA A 726 24.71 -13.55 -10.21
CA ALA A 726 25.24 -13.23 -8.88
C ALA A 726 26.54 -12.39 -8.83
N GLY A 727 26.86 -11.66 -9.91
CA GLY A 727 27.97 -10.70 -9.99
C GLY A 727 27.58 -9.27 -10.38
N GLU A 728 26.32 -8.97 -10.73
CA GLU A 728 25.92 -7.65 -11.26
C GLU A 728 24.74 -7.02 -10.49
N TYR A 729 25.00 -6.45 -9.31
CA TYR A 729 23.99 -5.64 -8.61
C TYR A 729 23.96 -4.21 -9.16
N GLY A 730 23.09 -3.97 -10.15
CA GLY A 730 22.74 -2.61 -10.59
C GLY A 730 21.76 -1.91 -9.64
N GLN A 731 21.30 -0.70 -9.99
CA GLN A 731 20.37 0.11 -9.17
C GLN A 731 18.97 -0.52 -8.93
N VAL A 732 18.68 -1.69 -9.50
CA VAL A 732 17.39 -2.41 -9.37
C VAL A 732 17.63 -3.80 -8.79
N GLY A 733 16.87 -4.15 -7.76
CA GLY A 733 16.95 -5.46 -7.13
C GLY A 733 16.23 -6.58 -7.86
N PRO A 734 16.51 -7.85 -7.49
CA PRO A 734 15.65 -8.96 -7.85
C PRO A 734 14.24 -8.76 -7.25
N ARG A 735 13.21 -9.21 -7.96
CA ARG A 735 11.84 -9.29 -7.44
C ARG A 735 11.65 -10.65 -6.77
N THR A 736 11.68 -10.69 -5.45
CA THR A 736 11.76 -11.93 -4.65
C THR A 736 10.53 -12.08 -3.73
N ALA A 737 10.21 -13.31 -3.33
CA ALA A 737 9.17 -13.57 -2.34
C ALA A 737 9.68 -13.15 -0.94
N CYS A 738 8.90 -12.31 -0.24
CA CYS A 738 9.31 -11.75 1.05
C CYS A 738 8.15 -11.72 2.05
N HIS A 739 8.46 -11.85 3.34
CA HIS A 739 7.54 -11.52 4.39
C HIS A 739 7.45 -10.00 4.56
N CYS A 740 6.38 -9.41 4.03
CA CYS A 740 6.19 -7.96 4.02
C CYS A 740 5.19 -7.55 5.11
N GLN A 741 5.54 -6.61 5.99
CA GLN A 741 4.61 -5.98 6.93
C GLN A 741 4.60 -4.47 6.78
N VAL A 742 3.44 -3.90 6.47
CA VAL A 742 3.24 -2.44 6.43
C VAL A 742 3.25 -1.87 7.84
N ILE A 743 3.95 -0.74 8.04
CA ILE A 743 4.08 0.00 9.29
C ILE A 743 3.86 1.49 9.00
N ARG A 744 3.33 2.26 9.97
CA ARG A 744 3.00 3.68 9.76
C ARG A 744 3.06 4.51 11.04
N SER A 745 3.21 5.81 10.84
CA SER A 745 3.00 6.83 11.86
C SER A 745 1.69 7.56 11.52
N VAL A 746 0.64 7.40 12.32
CA VAL A 746 -0.64 8.09 12.12
C VAL A 746 -1.37 8.37 13.44
N CYS A 747 -2.32 9.31 13.41
CA CYS A 747 -3.20 9.57 14.54
C CYS A 747 -4.54 10.20 14.08
N GLN A 748 -5.30 10.72 15.03
CA GLN A 748 -6.62 11.33 14.80
C GLN A 748 -6.58 12.54 13.84
N TRP A 749 -5.51 13.35 13.82
CA TRP A 749 -5.43 14.48 12.89
C TRP A 749 -5.13 14.02 11.47
N SER A 750 -4.19 13.08 11.28
CA SER A 750 -3.64 12.76 9.96
C SER A 750 -4.44 11.73 9.17
N ALA A 751 -4.94 10.68 9.83
CA ALA A 751 -5.74 9.62 9.22
C ALA A 751 -7.16 9.48 9.81
N GLY A 752 -7.47 10.24 10.86
CA GLY A 752 -8.72 10.04 11.61
C GLY A 752 -8.70 8.77 12.46
N ALA A 753 -7.52 8.25 12.80
CA ALA A 753 -7.34 6.99 13.52
C ALA A 753 -7.92 7.02 14.95
N SER A 754 -8.19 5.82 15.50
CA SER A 754 -8.84 5.64 16.81
C SER A 754 -7.87 5.81 18.00
N GLN A 755 -6.60 5.56 17.74
CA GLN A 755 -5.46 5.77 18.62
C GLN A 755 -4.29 6.34 17.81
N THR A 756 -3.22 6.78 18.48
CA THR A 756 -1.95 7.04 17.80
C THR A 756 -1.31 5.69 17.45
N GLU A 757 -0.87 5.53 16.22
CA GLU A 757 -0.05 4.41 15.77
C GLU A 757 1.36 4.93 15.49
N GLU A 758 2.35 4.30 16.13
CA GLU A 758 3.78 4.57 16.00
C GLU A 758 4.52 3.29 15.59
N SER A 759 3.89 2.45 14.75
CA SER A 759 4.36 1.08 14.47
C SER A 759 5.72 1.05 13.76
N ILE A 760 6.12 2.15 13.13
CA ILE A 760 7.49 2.37 12.63
C ILE A 760 8.52 2.42 13.77
N HIS A 761 8.26 3.17 14.85
CA HIS A 761 9.16 3.32 15.98
C HIS A 761 9.37 1.98 16.70
N TYR A 762 8.28 1.23 16.93
CA TYR A 762 8.37 -0.12 17.49
C TYR A 762 9.10 -1.11 16.58
N ALA A 763 8.95 -1.01 15.25
CA ALA A 763 9.69 -1.84 14.30
C ALA A 763 11.20 -1.56 14.36
N TYR A 764 11.62 -0.28 14.25
CA TYR A 764 13.03 0.10 14.37
C TYR A 764 13.65 -0.42 15.68
N CYS A 765 13.08 -0.07 16.85
CA CYS A 765 13.63 -0.49 18.14
C CYS A 765 13.72 -2.02 18.25
N SER A 766 12.65 -2.75 17.89
CA SER A 766 12.62 -4.21 18.04
C SER A 766 13.57 -4.94 17.08
N LEU A 767 13.84 -4.39 15.89
CA LEU A 767 14.84 -4.93 14.96
C LEU A 767 16.26 -4.66 15.46
N ILE A 768 16.54 -3.43 15.93
CA ILE A 768 17.83 -3.05 16.52
C ILE A 768 18.17 -3.93 17.74
N GLU A 769 17.20 -4.18 18.63
CA GLU A 769 17.37 -5.03 19.81
C GLU A 769 17.62 -6.52 19.45
N LYS A 770 17.18 -6.98 18.27
CA LYS A 770 17.31 -8.37 17.81
C LYS A 770 18.51 -8.64 16.89
N ALA A 771 19.10 -7.61 16.29
CA ALA A 771 20.25 -7.71 15.40
C ALA A 771 21.36 -8.59 16.00
N GLN A 772 22.10 -9.33 15.21
CA GLN A 772 23.09 -10.30 15.69
C GLN A 772 24.53 -9.87 15.38
N HIS A 773 24.76 -9.34 14.17
CA HIS A 773 26.07 -9.06 13.59
C HIS A 773 26.23 -7.62 13.12
N PHE A 774 25.24 -7.04 12.42
CA PHE A 774 25.34 -5.62 12.03
C PHE A 774 24.01 -4.92 11.76
N ILE A 775 24.08 -3.60 11.80
CA ILE A 775 23.02 -2.68 11.42
C ILE A 775 23.61 -1.64 10.46
N TYR A 776 23.06 -1.54 9.26
CA TYR A 776 23.33 -0.46 8.30
C TYR A 776 22.11 0.46 8.23
N ILE A 777 22.30 1.76 8.41
CA ILE A 777 21.23 2.77 8.36
C ILE A 777 21.65 3.88 7.40
N GLU A 778 20.73 4.26 6.52
CA GLU A 778 20.80 5.55 5.85
C GLU A 778 19.60 6.40 6.26
N ASN A 779 19.85 7.65 6.66
CA ASN A 779 18.76 8.53 7.02
C ASN A 779 19.04 10.03 6.78
N GLN A 780 18.04 10.74 6.27
CA GLN A 780 18.07 12.19 6.13
C GLN A 780 18.36 12.95 7.45
N PHE A 781 17.95 12.39 8.59
CA PHE A 781 18.18 12.97 9.92
C PHE A 781 18.48 11.89 10.95
N PHE A 782 19.37 12.17 11.89
CA PHE A 782 19.65 11.29 13.04
C PHE A 782 19.50 12.06 14.37
N ILE A 783 18.27 12.15 14.87
CA ILE A 783 17.88 12.92 16.05
C ILE A 783 17.06 12.03 16.99
N SER A 784 17.72 11.45 17.99
CA SER A 784 17.13 10.47 18.91
C SER A 784 17.70 10.63 20.32
N GLY A 785 17.02 10.11 21.34
CA GLY A 785 17.38 10.27 22.75
C GLY A 785 17.55 8.94 23.48
N LEU A 786 18.52 8.87 24.40
CA LEU A 786 18.69 7.75 25.34
C LEU A 786 17.52 7.68 26.33
N PHE A 787 17.41 6.56 27.07
CA PHE A 787 16.48 6.45 28.20
C PHE A 787 16.67 7.62 29.18
N GLY A 788 15.57 8.30 29.51
CA GLY A 788 15.58 9.49 30.38
C GLY A 788 15.70 10.84 29.66
N ASP A 789 15.86 10.90 28.33
CA ASP A 789 15.78 12.17 27.60
C ASP A 789 14.31 12.63 27.49
N GLU A 790 13.96 13.72 28.18
CA GLU A 790 12.61 14.30 28.19
C GLU A 790 12.32 15.16 26.94
N ILE A 791 13.37 15.61 26.23
CA ILE A 791 13.28 16.54 25.10
C ILE A 791 13.08 15.78 23.79
N ILE A 792 13.84 14.72 23.57
CA ILE A 792 13.73 13.84 22.41
C ILE A 792 13.13 12.51 22.88
N GLN A 793 11.94 12.19 22.41
CA GLN A 793 11.12 11.11 22.98
C GLN A 793 11.32 9.75 22.28
N ASN A 794 11.72 9.75 21.00
CA ASN A 794 12.02 8.51 20.29
C ASN A 794 13.31 7.83 20.82
N ARG A 795 13.35 6.49 20.75
CA ARG A 795 14.33 5.65 21.48
C ARG A 795 15.25 4.82 20.57
N ILE A 796 15.44 5.24 19.32
CA ILE A 796 16.38 4.58 18.38
C ILE A 796 17.81 4.60 18.94
N LEU A 797 18.25 5.72 19.51
CA LEU A 797 19.56 5.86 20.15
C LEU A 797 19.73 4.93 21.34
N ASP A 798 18.67 4.79 22.14
CA ASP A 798 18.64 3.94 23.33
C ASP A 798 18.73 2.45 22.97
N ALA A 799 18.01 2.02 21.94
CA ALA A 799 18.09 0.67 21.39
C ALA A 799 19.49 0.37 20.84
N LEU A 800 20.08 1.27 20.06
CA LEU A 800 21.45 1.13 19.52
C LEU A 800 22.48 1.05 20.65
N TYR A 801 22.41 1.97 21.62
CA TYR A 801 23.29 2.00 22.78
C TYR A 801 23.24 0.70 23.59
N LYS A 802 22.03 0.23 23.93
CA LYS A 802 21.82 -1.05 24.63
C LYS A 802 22.38 -2.22 23.81
N ARG A 803 22.12 -2.26 22.50
CA ARG A 803 22.57 -3.36 21.64
C ARG A 803 24.09 -3.42 21.50
N ILE A 804 24.76 -2.27 21.36
CA ILE A 804 26.22 -2.17 21.34
C ILE A 804 26.82 -2.64 22.68
N LEU A 805 26.28 -2.19 23.81
CA LEU A 805 26.74 -2.65 25.12
C LEU A 805 26.55 -4.15 25.32
N GLN A 806 25.47 -4.74 24.79
CA GLN A 806 25.26 -6.19 24.83
C GLN A 806 26.27 -6.94 23.93
N ALA A 807 26.57 -6.44 22.72
CA ALA A 807 27.63 -7.02 21.87
C ALA A 807 28.99 -7.01 22.59
N HIS A 808 29.34 -5.87 23.20
CA HIS A 808 30.57 -5.73 23.96
C HIS A 808 30.61 -6.67 25.16
N LYS A 809 29.52 -6.76 25.94
CA LYS A 809 29.42 -7.69 27.08
C LYS A 809 29.56 -9.16 26.66
N GLU A 810 29.07 -9.52 25.47
CA GLU A 810 29.21 -10.86 24.89
C GLU A 810 30.55 -11.07 24.14
N GLN A 811 31.40 -10.05 24.05
CA GLN A 811 32.65 -10.02 23.25
C GLN A 811 32.44 -10.45 21.78
N LYS A 812 31.28 -10.17 21.20
CA LYS A 812 30.98 -10.45 19.79
C LYS A 812 31.40 -9.29 18.89
N CYS A 813 31.81 -9.61 17.66
CA CYS A 813 31.86 -8.63 16.58
C CYS A 813 30.45 -8.11 16.30
N PHE A 814 30.30 -6.77 16.30
CA PHE A 814 29.04 -6.12 15.99
C PHE A 814 29.31 -4.73 15.42
N ARG A 815 28.76 -4.39 14.24
CA ARG A 815 28.99 -3.10 13.58
C ARG A 815 27.69 -2.31 13.40
N VAL A 816 27.75 -1.01 13.60
CA VAL A 816 26.66 -0.06 13.32
C VAL A 816 27.18 1.03 12.40
N ILE A 817 26.74 1.04 11.14
CA ILE A 817 27.15 1.99 10.11
C ILE A 817 25.98 2.91 9.82
N ILE A 818 26.18 4.22 9.99
CA ILE A 818 25.13 5.24 9.84
C ILE A 818 25.56 6.26 8.79
N VAL A 819 24.84 6.32 7.66
CA VAL A 819 25.06 7.29 6.58
C VAL A 819 23.99 8.38 6.64
N ILE A 820 24.42 9.63 6.67
CA ILE A 820 23.57 10.82 6.84
C ILE A 820 24.04 11.96 5.93
N PRO A 821 23.18 12.90 5.51
CA PRO A 821 23.62 14.03 4.70
C PRO A 821 24.58 14.92 5.51
N LEU A 822 25.67 15.34 4.88
CA LEU A 822 26.74 16.13 5.50
C LEU A 822 26.22 17.46 6.10
N LEU A 823 25.26 18.10 5.41
CA LEU A 823 24.57 19.30 5.86
C LEU A 823 23.06 19.27 5.51
N PRO A 824 22.17 19.77 6.39
CA PRO A 824 20.73 19.85 6.11
C PRO A 824 20.41 20.61 4.83
N GLY A 825 19.58 20.02 3.95
CA GLY A 825 19.22 20.55 2.62
C GLY A 825 18.23 21.72 2.62
N PHE A 826 18.53 22.79 3.36
CA PHE A 826 17.74 24.03 3.42
C PHE A 826 18.56 25.24 2.94
N GLN A 827 17.89 26.28 2.46
CA GLN A 827 18.55 27.46 1.90
C GLN A 827 19.42 28.22 2.92
N GLY A 828 20.63 28.59 2.49
CA GLY A 828 21.58 29.42 3.22
C GLY A 828 22.83 28.69 3.74
N GLY A 829 23.86 29.48 4.01
CA GLY A 829 25.10 29.06 4.65
C GLY A 829 25.03 29.05 6.17
N ILE A 830 25.89 28.26 6.81
CA ILE A 830 25.83 27.95 8.25
C ILE A 830 25.86 29.21 9.14
N ASP A 831 26.47 30.31 8.69
CA ASP A 831 26.55 31.58 9.44
C ASP A 831 25.45 32.62 9.05
N ASP A 832 24.72 32.40 7.96
CA ASP A 832 23.76 33.38 7.42
C ASP A 832 22.61 33.70 8.38
N GLY A 833 22.10 34.93 8.35
CA GLY A 833 20.97 35.34 9.18
C GLY A 833 19.74 34.41 9.04
N GLY A 834 19.41 34.03 7.80
CA GLY A 834 18.27 33.16 7.48
C GLY A 834 18.44 31.68 7.85
N ALA A 835 19.68 31.17 7.93
CA ALA A 835 19.98 29.73 8.10
C ALA A 835 19.77 29.19 9.54
N ALA A 836 18.77 29.71 10.25
CA ALA A 836 18.40 29.26 11.59
C ALA A 836 18.01 27.76 11.60
N THR A 837 17.26 27.32 10.57
CA THR A 837 16.83 25.91 10.41
C THR A 837 18.02 24.96 10.27
N VAL A 838 19.00 25.29 9.42
CA VAL A 838 20.23 24.50 9.23
C VAL A 838 20.96 24.33 10.57
N ARG A 839 21.23 25.44 11.27
CA ARG A 839 21.89 25.43 12.59
C ARG A 839 21.12 24.65 13.65
N ALA A 840 19.79 24.76 13.68
CA ALA A 840 18.95 24.05 14.64
C ALA A 840 19.01 22.53 14.45
N ILE A 841 18.90 22.06 13.19
CA ILE A 841 18.99 20.63 12.87
C ILE A 841 20.40 20.10 13.19
N MET A 842 21.46 20.84 12.81
CA MET A 842 22.84 20.47 13.15
C MET A 842 23.04 20.38 14.67
N HIS A 843 22.49 21.29 15.47
CA HIS A 843 22.57 21.21 16.94
C HIS A 843 21.96 19.91 17.46
N TRP A 844 20.72 19.58 17.07
CA TRP A 844 20.06 18.36 17.54
C TRP A 844 20.76 17.08 17.07
N GLN A 845 21.23 17.04 15.82
CA GLN A 845 21.95 15.89 15.27
C GLN A 845 23.30 15.68 15.98
N TYR A 846 24.09 16.74 16.19
CA TYR A 846 25.32 16.63 16.98
C TYR A 846 25.05 16.30 18.45
N ARG A 847 23.94 16.75 19.05
CA ARG A 847 23.53 16.38 20.42
C ARG A 847 23.17 14.90 20.55
N THR A 848 22.59 14.30 19.51
CA THR A 848 22.37 12.85 19.45
C THR A 848 23.69 12.08 19.26
N ILE A 849 24.58 12.57 18.40
CA ILE A 849 25.81 11.85 18.00
C ILE A 849 26.97 12.00 19.00
N SER A 850 27.44 13.23 19.27
CA SER A 850 28.76 13.47 19.91
C SER A 850 28.85 14.61 20.94
N ARG A 851 27.81 15.45 21.09
CA ARG A 851 27.82 16.62 21.98
C ARG A 851 26.83 16.44 23.12
N GLU A 852 27.14 17.02 24.28
CA GLU A 852 26.41 16.82 25.56
C GLU A 852 26.48 15.39 26.12
N LYS A 853 26.16 15.26 27.41
CA LYS A 853 26.19 14.00 28.17
C LYS A 853 25.10 13.00 27.76
N THR A 854 24.17 13.39 26.89
CA THR A 854 23.09 12.55 26.35
C THR A 854 23.43 11.92 25.01
N SER A 855 24.55 12.29 24.39
CA SER A 855 24.97 11.73 23.09
C SER A 855 25.47 10.29 23.19
N ILE A 856 25.30 9.50 22.12
CA ILE A 856 25.71 8.10 22.09
C ILE A 856 27.23 7.93 22.18
N LEU A 857 28.01 8.73 21.44
CA LEU A 857 29.47 8.62 21.50
C LEU A 857 30.03 9.06 22.84
N TYR A 858 29.44 10.05 23.54
CA TYR A 858 29.84 10.36 24.91
C TYR A 858 29.64 9.16 25.85
N ASN A 859 28.46 8.55 25.84
CA ASN A 859 28.13 7.48 26.79
C ASN A 859 28.89 6.17 26.49
N LEU A 860 29.05 5.81 25.21
CA LEU A 860 29.89 4.69 24.83
C LEU A 860 31.36 4.95 25.20
N ASN A 861 31.89 6.15 24.97
CA ASN A 861 33.29 6.47 25.28
C ASN A 861 33.64 6.35 26.78
N GLN A 862 32.70 6.60 27.70
CA GLN A 862 32.93 6.40 29.14
C GLN A 862 33.12 4.92 29.53
N LEU A 863 32.70 3.98 28.66
CA LEU A 863 32.68 2.54 28.95
C LEU A 863 33.60 1.74 28.02
N LEU A 864 33.82 2.20 26.78
CA LEU A 864 34.39 1.41 25.69
C LEU A 864 35.69 1.96 25.10
N ILE A 865 36.18 3.16 25.46
CA ILE A 865 37.43 3.70 24.91
C ILE A 865 38.59 2.69 25.12
N PRO A 866 39.40 2.38 24.08
CA PRO A 866 39.43 3.02 22.74
C PRO A 866 38.48 2.40 21.68
N LYS A 867 37.75 1.33 22.00
CA LYS A 867 36.99 0.48 21.06
C LYS A 867 35.67 1.05 20.53
N THR A 868 35.26 2.28 20.87
CA THR A 868 33.95 2.81 20.46
C THR A 868 33.75 2.78 18.93
N HIS A 869 34.80 3.10 18.16
CA HIS A 869 34.78 3.10 16.70
C HIS A 869 34.72 1.71 16.06
N ASP A 870 34.97 0.65 16.84
CA ASP A 870 34.78 -0.74 16.39
C ASP A 870 33.29 -1.06 16.25
N TYR A 871 32.44 -0.43 17.09
CA TYR A 871 31.01 -0.74 17.19
C TYR A 871 30.10 0.23 16.44
N ILE A 872 30.44 1.52 16.35
CA ILE A 872 29.59 2.52 15.70
C ILE A 872 30.38 3.61 14.99
N SER A 873 29.94 3.94 13.77
CA SER A 873 30.56 4.92 12.90
C SER A 873 29.54 5.68 12.05
N PHE A 874 29.87 6.93 11.72
CA PHE A 874 29.00 7.89 11.06
C PHE A 874 29.68 8.45 9.81
N TYR A 875 28.93 8.48 8.69
CA TYR A 875 29.43 8.85 7.36
C TYR A 875 28.45 9.76 6.64
N GLY A 876 28.91 10.40 5.56
CA GLY A 876 28.06 11.14 4.63
C GLY A 876 28.72 11.23 3.27
N LEU A 877 27.90 11.39 2.24
CA LEU A 877 28.31 11.21 0.84
C LEU A 877 28.66 12.55 0.17
N ARG A 878 29.67 12.54 -0.71
CA ARG A 878 30.16 13.70 -1.46
C ARG A 878 30.75 13.26 -2.79
N THR A 879 30.47 14.03 -3.84
CA THR A 879 30.95 13.79 -5.21
C THR A 879 31.51 15.08 -5.82
N TYR A 880 32.14 14.97 -6.99
CA TYR A 880 32.72 16.08 -7.74
C TYR A 880 32.61 15.87 -9.26
N GLY A 881 32.82 16.94 -10.01
CA GLY A 881 32.83 16.91 -11.47
C GLY A 881 33.00 18.30 -12.06
N ARG A 882 32.98 18.42 -13.39
CA ARG A 882 32.92 19.73 -14.05
C ARG A 882 31.47 20.20 -14.16
N LEU A 883 31.26 21.52 -14.11
CA LEU A 883 29.94 22.12 -14.34
C LEU A 883 29.51 22.05 -15.83
N PHE A 884 30.49 22.11 -16.74
CA PHE A 884 30.37 22.02 -18.19
C PHE A 884 31.74 21.67 -18.81
N ASP A 885 31.80 21.37 -20.11
CA ASP A 885 33.06 21.06 -20.80
C ASP A 885 34.03 22.25 -20.80
N GLY A 886 35.26 22.01 -20.34
CA GLY A 886 36.24 23.07 -20.06
C GLY A 886 35.95 23.93 -18.83
N GLY A 887 34.79 23.77 -18.19
CA GLY A 887 34.38 24.51 -17.00
C GLY A 887 35.11 24.10 -15.71
N PRO A 888 34.90 24.86 -14.61
CA PRO A 888 35.55 24.62 -13.33
C PRO A 888 35.13 23.28 -12.72
N ILE A 889 36.02 22.70 -11.91
CA ILE A 889 35.71 21.53 -11.10
C ILE A 889 34.99 21.99 -9.82
N ALA A 890 33.83 21.37 -9.56
CA ALA A 890 33.00 21.64 -8.41
C ALA A 890 32.75 20.36 -7.59
N THR A 891 32.45 20.52 -6.30
CA THR A 891 31.97 19.44 -5.42
C THR A 891 30.66 19.83 -4.76
N SER A 892 29.80 18.83 -4.56
CA SER A 892 28.56 18.95 -3.80
C SER A 892 28.42 17.74 -2.88
N GLN A 893 27.72 17.90 -1.74
CA GLN A 893 27.29 16.72 -1.00
C GLN A 893 26.32 15.92 -1.86
N VAL A 894 26.41 14.59 -1.82
CA VAL A 894 25.29 13.77 -2.28
C VAL A 894 24.30 13.74 -1.13
N TYR A 895 23.10 14.29 -1.36
CA TYR A 895 22.13 14.47 -0.31
C TYR A 895 21.39 13.16 -0.05
N VAL A 896 21.87 12.43 0.95
CA VAL A 896 21.24 11.23 1.51
C VAL A 896 19.84 11.62 2.00
N HIS A 897 18.85 11.39 1.17
CA HIS A 897 17.44 11.52 1.49
C HIS A 897 16.82 10.16 1.86
N SER A 898 17.53 9.06 1.65
CA SER A 898 17.21 7.71 2.10
C SER A 898 16.52 7.64 3.48
N LYS A 899 15.63 6.66 3.64
CA LYS A 899 15.13 6.22 4.95
C LYS A 899 15.10 4.69 4.98
N VAL A 900 16.29 4.08 5.05
CA VAL A 900 16.46 2.62 5.04
C VAL A 900 17.25 2.15 6.26
N MET A 901 16.91 0.96 6.75
CA MET A 901 17.73 0.19 7.68
C MET A 901 17.82 -1.26 7.20
N ILE A 902 19.02 -1.83 7.21
CA ILE A 902 19.29 -3.24 6.90
C ILE A 902 19.91 -3.88 8.15
N VAL A 903 19.46 -5.08 8.49
CA VAL A 903 19.90 -5.84 9.67
C VAL A 903 20.32 -7.24 9.25
N ASP A 904 21.55 -7.61 9.59
CA ASP A 904 22.19 -8.92 9.42
C ASP A 904 22.10 -9.54 8.00
N ASP A 905 21.92 -8.73 6.95
CA ASP A 905 21.54 -9.16 5.59
C ASP A 905 20.39 -10.20 5.63
N ARG A 906 19.33 -9.91 6.42
CA ARG A 906 18.08 -10.69 6.43
C ARG A 906 16.79 -9.87 6.59
N VAL A 907 16.88 -8.65 7.10
CA VAL A 907 15.71 -7.76 7.26
C VAL A 907 16.02 -6.35 6.75
N ALA A 908 15.14 -5.80 5.91
CA ALA A 908 15.12 -4.38 5.54
C ALA A 908 13.90 -3.67 6.11
N LEU A 909 14.06 -2.39 6.45
CA LEU A 909 12.99 -1.44 6.71
C LEU A 909 13.15 -0.28 5.73
N ILE A 910 12.16 -0.07 4.86
CA ILE A 910 12.14 1.00 3.84
C ILE A 910 10.87 1.84 4.03
N GLY A 911 10.94 3.16 3.90
CA GLY A 911 9.75 4.01 4.00
C GLY A 911 10.04 5.51 3.83
N SER A 912 9.13 6.35 4.36
CA SER A 912 9.27 7.81 4.36
C SER A 912 9.81 8.40 5.68
N SER A 913 9.87 7.59 6.74
CA SER A 913 10.13 8.02 8.12
C SER A 913 11.60 8.30 8.43
N ASN A 914 11.89 9.53 8.84
CA ASN A 914 13.21 9.90 9.31
C ASN A 914 13.45 9.45 10.77
N ILE A 915 14.72 9.33 11.20
CA ILE A 915 15.06 9.08 12.62
C ILE A 915 14.97 10.41 13.37
N ASN A 916 13.73 10.81 13.66
CA ASN A 916 13.41 11.93 14.54
C ASN A 916 11.98 11.80 15.10
N ASP A 917 11.69 12.54 16.17
CA ASP A 917 10.36 12.55 16.80
C ASP A 917 9.21 12.94 15.85
N ARG A 918 9.48 13.78 14.83
CA ARG A 918 8.48 14.26 13.87
C ARG A 918 7.92 13.11 13.05
N SER A 919 8.79 12.20 12.61
CA SER A 919 8.42 11.00 11.85
C SER A 919 8.03 9.82 12.73
N LEU A 920 8.61 9.66 13.93
CA LEU A 920 8.48 8.42 14.71
C LEU A 920 7.32 8.36 15.71
N LEU A 921 6.85 9.47 16.28
CA LEU A 921 5.90 9.43 17.41
C LEU A 921 4.41 9.26 17.04
N GLY A 922 4.06 9.04 15.76
CA GLY A 922 2.68 8.86 15.25
C GLY A 922 1.74 10.09 15.31
N SER A 923 1.90 10.90 16.34
CA SER A 923 1.11 12.09 16.70
C SER A 923 1.52 13.36 15.94
N ARG A 924 2.70 13.33 15.31
CA ARG A 924 3.31 14.45 14.57
C ARG A 924 3.01 14.30 13.07
N ASP A 925 4.00 14.07 12.21
CA ASP A 925 3.76 13.86 10.78
C ASP A 925 3.13 12.48 10.50
N SER A 926 2.47 12.33 9.34
CA SER A 926 2.17 10.98 8.84
C SER A 926 3.27 10.43 7.95
N GLU A 927 3.66 9.19 8.25
CA GLU A 927 4.71 8.44 7.58
C GLU A 927 4.22 7.01 7.31
N ILE A 928 4.84 6.32 6.36
CA ILE A 928 4.59 4.91 6.07
C ILE A 928 5.89 4.22 5.70
N GLY A 929 5.98 2.92 5.99
CA GLY A 929 7.08 2.06 5.59
C GLY A 929 6.65 0.60 5.51
N VAL A 930 7.61 -0.25 5.18
CA VAL A 930 7.48 -1.70 5.14
C VAL A 930 8.68 -2.33 5.83
N VAL A 931 8.43 -3.34 6.66
CA VAL A 931 9.44 -4.31 7.09
C VAL A 931 9.40 -5.48 6.12
N ILE A 932 10.56 -5.80 5.54
CA ILE A 932 10.75 -6.85 4.54
C ILE A 932 11.73 -7.86 5.16
N GLU A 933 11.25 -9.06 5.45
CA GLU A 933 12.06 -10.19 5.94
C GLU A 933 12.15 -11.22 4.81
N ASP A 934 13.36 -11.67 4.46
CA ASP A 934 13.58 -12.55 3.32
C ASP A 934 13.00 -13.97 3.51
N LYS A 935 12.44 -14.56 2.44
CA LYS A 935 12.11 -16.00 2.35
C LYS A 935 13.17 -16.80 1.59
N GLU A 936 13.87 -16.15 0.65
CA GLU A 936 14.88 -16.73 -0.23
C GLU A 936 16.27 -16.34 0.28
N PHE A 937 17.23 -17.29 0.27
CA PHE A 937 18.55 -17.08 0.85
C PHE A 937 19.68 -17.51 -0.08
N VAL A 938 20.74 -16.69 -0.13
CA VAL A 938 22.02 -16.94 -0.82
C VAL A 938 23.10 -17.30 0.19
N ASP A 939 24.19 -17.93 -0.28
CA ASP A 939 25.39 -18.16 0.52
C ASP A 939 26.29 -16.93 0.54
N SER A 940 26.70 -16.52 1.73
CA SER A 940 27.69 -15.46 2.01
C SER A 940 28.48 -15.84 3.27
N SER A 941 29.26 -14.92 3.83
CA SER A 941 29.85 -15.03 5.17
C SER A 941 29.50 -13.84 6.06
N MET A 942 29.70 -14.03 7.37
CA MET A 942 29.49 -13.02 8.39
C MET A 942 30.57 -13.15 9.46
N ASN A 943 31.53 -12.23 9.47
CA ASN A 943 32.79 -12.33 10.25
C ASN A 943 33.61 -13.58 9.88
N GLY A 944 33.63 -13.96 8.59
CA GLY A 944 34.32 -15.13 8.07
C GLY A 944 33.61 -16.47 8.27
N GLU A 945 32.55 -16.52 9.09
CA GLU A 945 31.73 -17.72 9.28
C GLU A 945 30.65 -17.83 8.20
N PRO A 946 30.27 -19.04 7.72
CA PRO A 946 29.23 -19.21 6.70
C PRO A 946 27.87 -18.63 7.12
N TRP A 947 27.25 -17.81 6.26
CA TRP A 947 25.99 -17.14 6.53
C TRP A 947 25.00 -17.26 5.37
N LYS A 948 23.78 -17.70 5.68
CA LYS A 948 22.65 -17.59 4.75
C LYS A 948 22.10 -16.16 4.78
N ALA A 949 22.46 -15.36 3.79
CA ALA A 949 22.01 -13.98 3.60
C ALA A 949 20.73 -13.95 2.75
N GLY A 950 19.84 -12.97 2.93
CA GLY A 950 18.56 -12.89 2.22
C GLY A 950 18.71 -12.32 0.80
N LYS A 951 17.98 -12.86 -0.19
CA LYS A 951 18.12 -12.46 -1.61
C LYS A 951 17.79 -10.98 -1.83
N PHE A 952 16.77 -10.43 -1.15
CA PHE A 952 16.43 -9.00 -1.19
C PHE A 952 17.45 -8.15 -0.44
N THR A 953 17.74 -8.50 0.81
CA THR A 953 18.50 -7.65 1.73
C THR A 953 19.99 -7.59 1.43
N HIS A 954 20.60 -8.74 1.10
CA HIS A 954 22.01 -8.80 0.70
C HIS A 954 22.26 -8.02 -0.58
N SER A 955 21.41 -8.20 -1.61
CA SER A 955 21.56 -7.51 -2.89
C SER A 955 21.41 -5.99 -2.76
N LEU A 956 20.47 -5.51 -1.93
CA LEU A 956 20.32 -4.08 -1.62
C LEU A 956 21.58 -3.53 -0.95
N ARG A 957 22.10 -4.22 0.09
CA ARG A 957 23.32 -3.79 0.78
C ARG A 957 24.54 -3.85 -0.15
N CYS A 958 24.64 -4.86 -1.02
CA CYS A 958 25.68 -4.92 -2.05
C CYS A 958 25.64 -3.67 -2.94
N SER A 959 24.48 -3.36 -3.55
CA SER A 959 24.33 -2.21 -4.46
C SER A 959 24.72 -0.88 -3.81
N LEU A 960 24.21 -0.61 -2.60
CA LEU A 960 24.52 0.62 -1.87
C LEU A 960 26.02 0.71 -1.53
N TRP A 961 26.64 -0.40 -1.13
CA TRP A 961 28.07 -0.40 -0.80
C TRP A 961 28.97 -0.34 -2.04
N SER A 962 28.58 -0.92 -3.18
CA SER A 962 29.34 -0.76 -4.43
C SER A 962 29.29 0.69 -4.94
N GLU A 963 28.14 1.36 -4.82
CA GLU A 963 27.99 2.78 -5.13
C GLU A 963 28.88 3.64 -4.21
N HIS A 964 28.71 3.53 -2.88
CA HIS A 964 29.38 4.39 -1.90
C HIS A 964 30.90 4.19 -1.83
N LEU A 965 31.40 3.04 -2.30
CA LEU A 965 32.84 2.72 -2.36
C LEU A 965 33.44 2.84 -3.76
N GLY A 966 32.62 3.05 -4.81
CA GLY A 966 33.08 3.11 -6.20
C GLY A 966 33.63 1.78 -6.74
N LEU A 967 32.97 0.66 -6.43
CA LEU A 967 33.38 -0.68 -6.85
C LEU A 967 32.74 -1.07 -8.19
N ASP A 968 33.55 -1.55 -9.13
CA ASP A 968 33.07 -2.24 -10.33
C ASP A 968 32.38 -3.57 -9.97
N ALA A 969 31.51 -4.07 -10.85
CA ALA A 969 30.80 -5.35 -10.67
C ALA A 969 31.73 -6.53 -10.30
N GLY A 970 32.88 -6.61 -10.96
CA GLY A 970 33.92 -7.62 -10.70
C GLY A 970 34.60 -7.51 -9.33
N GLU A 971 34.34 -6.46 -8.54
CA GLU A 971 34.91 -6.23 -7.22
C GLU A 971 33.91 -6.41 -6.07
N ILE A 972 32.62 -6.61 -6.36
CA ILE A 972 31.54 -6.75 -5.37
C ILE A 972 31.80 -7.89 -4.38
N PHE A 973 32.54 -8.94 -4.76
CA PHE A 973 32.91 -10.03 -3.86
C PHE A 973 33.70 -9.55 -2.62
N LYS A 974 34.43 -8.43 -2.70
CA LYS A 974 35.16 -7.79 -1.58
C LYS A 974 34.24 -7.33 -0.46
N ILE A 975 32.96 -7.07 -0.76
CA ILE A 975 31.93 -6.59 0.18
C ILE A 975 30.86 -7.64 0.48
N SER A 976 31.16 -8.93 0.29
CA SER A 976 30.24 -10.03 0.65
C SER A 976 30.03 -10.15 2.16
N ASP A 977 31.10 -10.00 2.95
CA ASP A 977 31.07 -10.00 4.42
C ASP A 977 31.05 -8.55 4.96
N PRO A 978 29.95 -8.07 5.55
CA PRO A 978 29.82 -6.68 5.96
C PRO A 978 30.51 -6.34 7.30
N VAL A 979 31.13 -7.31 8.00
CA VAL A 979 31.72 -7.08 9.33
C VAL A 979 33.19 -7.50 9.46
N ALA A 980 33.68 -8.33 8.53
CA ALA A 980 35.10 -8.69 8.41
C ALA A 980 36.01 -7.46 8.34
N GLU A 981 37.21 -7.59 8.92
CA GLU A 981 38.17 -6.46 9.03
C GLU A 981 38.64 -5.96 7.66
N THR A 982 38.83 -6.86 6.70
CA THR A 982 39.15 -6.54 5.29
C THR A 982 38.10 -5.63 4.64
N THR A 983 36.83 -5.80 5.01
CA THR A 983 35.72 -5.03 4.42
C THR A 983 35.48 -3.73 5.19
N TYR A 984 35.43 -3.80 6.53
CA TYR A 984 35.10 -2.65 7.38
C TYR A 984 36.29 -1.70 7.59
N ILE A 985 37.50 -2.23 7.77
CA ILE A 985 38.70 -1.45 8.11
C ILE A 985 39.50 -1.12 6.84
N ASP A 986 39.93 -2.15 6.11
CA ASP A 986 40.88 -1.97 5.00
C ASP A 986 40.23 -1.35 3.76
N LEU A 987 38.92 -1.57 3.57
CA LEU A 987 38.13 -0.95 2.51
C LEU A 987 37.28 0.22 3.03
N TRP A 988 36.16 -0.03 3.72
CA TRP A 988 35.16 1.00 4.04
C TRP A 988 35.73 2.19 4.84
N LEU A 989 36.38 1.94 5.98
CA LEU A 989 36.95 2.99 6.82
C LEU A 989 38.14 3.72 6.16
N THR A 990 38.91 3.01 5.32
CA THR A 990 40.07 3.58 4.62
C THR A 990 39.63 4.49 3.48
N THR A 991 38.70 4.05 2.64
CA THR A 991 38.07 4.88 1.59
C THR A 991 37.42 6.12 2.19
N ALA A 992 36.67 5.99 3.29
CA ALA A 992 36.04 7.14 3.96
C ALA A 992 37.08 8.18 4.46
N LYS A 993 38.21 7.73 5.03
CA LYS A 993 39.29 8.62 5.50
C LYS A 993 40.00 9.33 4.36
N GLU A 994 40.43 8.61 3.33
CA GLU A 994 41.19 9.22 2.23
C GLU A 994 40.30 10.13 1.36
N ASN A 995 39.03 9.77 1.13
CA ASN A 995 38.07 10.66 0.48
C ASN A 995 37.87 11.95 1.28
N THR A 996 37.69 11.86 2.61
CA THR A 996 37.55 13.04 3.49
C THR A 996 38.76 13.95 3.37
N ARG A 997 39.97 13.37 3.39
CA ARG A 997 41.22 14.10 3.21
C ARG A 997 41.31 14.78 1.83
N ILE A 998 41.07 14.04 0.74
CA ILE A 998 41.15 14.58 -0.62
C ILE A 998 40.18 15.76 -0.81
N TYR A 999 38.94 15.63 -0.33
CA TYR A 999 37.97 16.75 -0.40
C TYR A 999 38.41 17.96 0.44
N GLN A 1000 39.02 17.73 1.60
CA GLN A 1000 39.54 18.79 2.46
C GLN A 1000 40.76 19.50 1.84
N ASP A 1001 41.72 18.74 1.30
CA ASP A 1001 42.95 19.26 0.70
C ASP A 1001 42.70 19.99 -0.64
N VAL A 1002 41.70 19.55 -1.44
CA VAL A 1002 41.39 20.14 -2.76
C VAL A 1002 40.42 21.34 -2.68
N PHE A 1003 39.39 21.27 -1.81
CA PHE A 1003 38.31 22.26 -1.78
C PHE A 1003 38.19 23.03 -0.45
N GLY A 1004 38.69 22.48 0.66
CA GLY A 1004 38.41 23.01 2.00
C GLY A 1004 36.91 22.98 2.38
N CYS A 1005 36.11 22.14 1.70
CA CYS A 1005 34.65 22.17 1.70
C CYS A 1005 34.01 21.95 3.09
N LEU A 1006 32.76 22.40 3.25
CA LEU A 1006 31.99 22.24 4.48
C LEU A 1006 31.17 20.92 4.49
N PRO A 1007 30.93 20.29 5.66
CA PRO A 1007 31.49 20.60 6.98
C PRO A 1007 32.95 20.16 7.06
N ASN A 1008 33.71 20.77 7.98
CA ASN A 1008 35.16 20.58 8.09
C ASN A 1008 35.57 20.60 9.56
N ASP A 1009 36.27 19.56 10.02
CA ASP A 1009 36.64 19.41 11.43
C ASP A 1009 37.72 20.41 11.89
N LEU A 1010 38.43 21.10 10.98
CA LEU A 1010 39.32 22.21 11.34
C LEU A 1010 38.55 23.50 11.71
N ILE A 1011 37.25 23.59 11.37
CA ILE A 1011 36.46 24.83 11.50
C ILE A 1011 35.57 24.80 12.74
N HIS A 1012 36.19 24.96 13.91
CA HIS A 1012 35.49 24.95 15.21
C HIS A 1012 34.69 26.22 15.54
N SER A 1013 34.80 27.31 14.77
CA SER A 1013 34.17 28.60 15.11
C SER A 1013 33.67 29.40 13.91
N ARG A 1014 32.67 30.26 14.12
CA ARG A 1014 32.17 31.21 13.12
C ARG A 1014 33.24 32.19 12.62
N ALA A 1015 34.22 32.53 13.46
CA ALA A 1015 35.34 33.40 13.06
C ALA A 1015 36.26 32.69 12.05
N ALA A 1016 36.66 31.45 12.35
CA ALA A 1016 37.44 30.62 11.43
C ALA A 1016 36.67 30.33 10.13
N LEU A 1017 35.35 30.08 10.21
CA LEU A 1017 34.48 29.91 9.05
C LEU A 1017 34.49 31.15 8.14
N ARG A 1018 34.29 32.35 8.70
CA ARG A 1018 34.36 33.61 7.94
C ARG A 1018 35.72 33.84 7.31
N GLN A 1019 36.80 33.54 8.03
CA GLN A 1019 38.17 33.69 7.52
C GLN A 1019 38.42 32.75 6.34
N SER A 1020 38.02 31.48 6.44
CA SER A 1020 38.10 30.51 5.34
C SER A 1020 37.26 30.95 4.13
N VAL A 1021 35.99 31.32 4.35
CA VAL A 1021 35.08 31.76 3.28
C VAL A 1021 35.58 33.01 2.56
N ASN A 1022 36.17 33.97 3.28
CA ASN A 1022 36.77 35.15 2.66
C ASN A 1022 38.04 34.80 1.86
N HIS A 1023 38.94 34.00 2.43
CA HIS A 1023 40.17 33.56 1.76
C HIS A 1023 39.88 32.87 0.41
N TRP A 1024 38.93 31.93 0.39
CA TRP A 1024 38.56 31.25 -0.85
C TRP A 1024 37.83 32.16 -1.83
N LYS A 1025 37.02 33.13 -1.37
CA LYS A 1025 36.40 34.13 -2.26
C LYS A 1025 37.43 35.08 -2.88
N GLU A 1026 38.44 35.49 -2.12
CA GLU A 1026 39.55 36.31 -2.63
C GLU A 1026 40.42 35.53 -3.62
N LYS A 1027 40.66 34.23 -3.37
CA LYS A 1027 41.50 33.37 -4.23
C LYS A 1027 40.81 32.91 -5.53
N LEU A 1028 39.49 32.73 -5.52
CA LEU A 1028 38.73 32.17 -6.64
C LEU A 1028 37.82 33.18 -7.36
N GLY A 1029 37.54 34.34 -6.77
CA GLY A 1029 36.54 35.31 -7.24
C GLY A 1029 35.08 34.86 -7.07
N HIS A 1030 34.80 33.56 -7.15
CA HIS A 1030 33.49 32.94 -6.91
C HIS A 1030 33.66 31.61 -6.16
N THR A 1031 32.72 31.30 -5.26
CA THR A 1031 32.59 29.96 -4.65
C THR A 1031 31.16 29.76 -4.14
N THR A 1032 30.76 28.50 -3.96
CA THR A 1032 29.44 28.13 -3.44
C THR A 1032 29.35 28.35 -1.92
N ILE A 1033 28.14 28.21 -1.36
CA ILE A 1033 27.88 28.35 0.08
C ILE A 1033 28.72 27.37 0.92
N ASP A 1034 29.03 26.18 0.40
CA ASP A 1034 29.76 25.12 1.10
C ASP A 1034 31.25 25.02 0.70
N LEU A 1035 31.80 26.04 0.02
CA LEU A 1035 33.18 26.03 -0.51
C LEU A 1035 33.42 24.87 -1.50
N GLY A 1036 32.57 24.82 -2.53
CA GLY A 1036 32.50 23.70 -3.48
C GLY A 1036 33.10 23.97 -4.86
N ILE A 1037 34.05 24.90 -5.01
CA ILE A 1037 34.78 25.17 -6.26
C ILE A 1037 36.28 24.95 -6.03
N ALA A 1038 36.94 24.18 -6.90
CA ALA A 1038 38.39 23.93 -6.81
C ALA A 1038 39.21 25.11 -7.39
N PRO A 1039 40.42 25.37 -6.87
CA PRO A 1039 41.38 26.26 -7.52
C PRO A 1039 41.95 25.65 -8.81
N GLU A 1040 42.31 26.49 -9.78
CA GLU A 1040 42.98 26.06 -11.02
C GLU A 1040 44.36 25.42 -10.78
N LYS A 1041 45.00 25.73 -9.65
CA LYS A 1041 46.29 25.20 -9.22
C LYS A 1041 46.26 24.85 -7.74
N LEU A 1042 46.65 23.63 -7.41
CA LEU A 1042 46.85 23.17 -6.04
C LEU A 1042 48.27 23.52 -5.58
N GLU A 1043 48.37 24.30 -4.52
CA GLU A 1043 49.64 24.66 -3.88
C GLU A 1043 49.94 23.63 -2.78
N PHE A 1044 50.60 22.53 -3.18
CA PHE A 1044 51.06 21.51 -2.23
C PHE A 1044 52.18 22.07 -1.34
N HIS A 1045 51.81 22.59 -0.18
CA HIS A 1045 52.75 22.82 0.92
C HIS A 1045 53.13 21.48 1.56
N GLU A 1046 54.39 21.07 1.42
CA GLU A 1046 54.97 19.93 2.14
C GLU A 1046 55.13 20.24 3.65
N MET A 1047 54.03 20.34 4.38
CA MET A 1047 54.09 20.40 5.85
C MET A 1047 54.37 19.02 6.43
N GLU A 1048 55.67 18.77 6.63
CA GLU A 1048 56.29 17.84 7.57
C GLU A 1048 55.57 16.49 7.82
N ARG A 1049 56.00 15.44 7.10
CA ARG A 1049 55.73 14.03 7.48
C ARG A 1049 56.51 13.62 8.75
N GLN A 1050 56.28 14.30 9.88
CA GLN A 1050 56.94 13.98 11.16
C GLN A 1050 56.13 14.40 12.40
N ARG A 1051 55.11 13.60 12.75
CA ARG A 1051 54.61 13.40 14.12
C ARG A 1051 53.68 12.18 14.20
#